data_AF-A0A0S7WMP0-F1
#
_entry.id   AF-A0A0S7WMP0-F1
#
_cell.length_a   1.000
_cell.length_b   1.000
_cell.length_c   1.000
_cell.angle_alpha   90.00
_cell.angle_beta   90.00
_cell.angle_gamma   90.00
#
_symmetry.space_group_name_H-M   'P 1'
#
loop_
_entity.id
_entity.type
_entity.pdbx_description
1 polymer ?
#
loop_
_entity_poly.entity_id
_entity_poly.type
_entity_poly.pdbx_seq_one_letter_code
_entity_poly.pdbx_strand_id
1 'polypeptide(L)'
;MARVLKNAITIADPDGGNEKKYELLLDEYGRVQWGEEGTGEDSVPPGESVRHKWRYWGGGMGERQDMGRGGYYYSENAYHGDAFALKPRPEIKTVTLTDNTVPVERMFEAEDASGNPYLYSLAQAKSFKVNLTGTPTLKETKTFTGPPTVFAQGKYTGNGTSQSISGLGFQPAVVIVKGDTAQYPVMKTADIAGNNSRPWYGSFVTTAITSLDADGFSVGGHALANSNGLTYYWYAWKAEAGLVATGTYVGDGTDNRNITGVGFKPALVHVLRDCSSDFTLTRLSSFEGDTTVRLSYTIAPDPNCIQALHGDGFQVGTNQSVNMDTVTYYWVALREAAGFLRTGTYEGNGQDARPITGLGFSPTYLIITSTDASRKPGAHRGTEHTGDSSQSYSNVADSSNWIESLDSDGFTVGSHDMVNTSGWAYHYVAFGSGGTLQVGKSAKWPDKWIVPGGDNADSQELTTVHDESGAGDDTWTTLYGLTARHFQRKGNKLGRATKRHVSLCSADDITNLDNWGSEYGGVDPVAISSPDVEITDLVEWGSELAVCATDGMYRFDGVALSRQELPLLHGLTDDDNGKNTLRYASWILYPSADGYWRWRYGEHIRVDSDTIPGHGPAKETSNEPVNLKHYGSDFCGDHIYHAAYDGVNFLLFHVRPVGEEVVWDCLVSTTNAIKTVYVTSQRQLVFGWGNDLAYIQLSQGGEPDGGNFGNASLITTVYLDEIILADDIDVRLRMLKVACRNSDAQYKWEVFASRDGGAFAKVGADITADGVTKLAWDPTANLTARRLRLKVVGTATGSFTPTATPPEIIGIYFYGETVPDDAEIIRAVVDLESYGRSPKDIKAELKARENAGVCRVRNPIDNSEEYVIIYQANLAGVRQRGHEEPTAGMMLLMRHGDTS
;
A
#
# COMPACT_ATOMS: atom_id res chain seq x y z
N MET A 1 34.22 -2.78 -50.31
CA MET A 1 34.82 -1.51 -50.80
C MET A 1 33.75 -0.45 -50.72
N ALA A 2 33.93 0.58 -49.91
CA ALA A 2 33.00 1.73 -49.87
C ALA A 2 33.18 2.61 -51.11
N ARG A 3 32.15 3.40 -51.45
CA ARG A 3 32.15 4.29 -52.62
C ARG A 3 31.94 5.73 -52.17
N VAL A 4 33.00 6.53 -52.15
CA VAL A 4 32.98 7.93 -51.70
C VAL A 4 32.01 8.75 -52.54
N LEU A 5 31.10 9.45 -51.87
CA LEU A 5 30.24 10.47 -52.48
C LEU A 5 30.99 11.81 -52.40
N LYS A 6 31.38 12.35 -53.56
CA LYS A 6 32.16 13.60 -53.62
C LYS A 6 31.34 14.81 -53.18
N ASN A 7 31.51 15.20 -51.92
CA ASN A 7 31.62 16.58 -51.42
C ASN A 7 31.98 16.53 -49.93
N ALA A 8 33.21 16.89 -49.57
CA ALA A 8 33.61 17.05 -48.17
C ALA A 8 33.11 18.40 -47.62
N ILE A 9 32.79 18.43 -46.33
CA ILE A 9 32.45 19.68 -45.61
C ILE A 9 33.60 20.03 -44.67
N THR A 10 34.08 21.27 -44.76
CA THR A 10 35.01 21.84 -43.78
C THR A 10 34.22 22.57 -42.71
N ILE A 11 34.54 22.32 -41.44
CA ILE A 11 34.01 23.04 -40.28
C ILE A 11 35.21 23.54 -39.46
N ALA A 12 35.19 24.80 -39.06
CA ALA A 12 36.21 25.38 -38.16
C ALA A 12 35.68 25.42 -36.73
N ASP A 13 36.55 25.20 -35.75
CA ASP A 13 36.22 25.37 -34.33
C ASP A 13 35.88 26.84 -34.01
N PRO A 14 35.05 27.14 -32.98
CA PRO A 14 34.63 28.51 -32.65
C PRO A 14 35.77 29.52 -32.42
N ASP A 15 36.90 29.03 -31.92
CA ASP A 15 38.10 29.84 -31.62
C ASP A 15 39.06 29.95 -32.83
N GLY A 16 38.67 29.45 -34.01
CA GLY A 16 39.44 29.55 -35.25
C GLY A 16 40.74 28.73 -35.31
N GLY A 17 40.95 27.81 -34.37
CA GLY A 17 42.23 27.12 -34.17
C GLY A 17 42.59 26.07 -35.23
N ASN A 18 41.62 25.29 -35.71
CA ASN A 18 41.82 24.25 -36.73
C ASN A 18 40.59 24.13 -37.66
N GLU A 19 40.83 23.78 -38.93
CA GLU A 19 39.79 23.31 -39.86
C GLU A 19 39.69 21.78 -39.82
N LYS A 20 38.53 21.25 -39.45
CA LYS A 20 38.22 19.82 -39.57
C LYS A 20 37.48 19.55 -40.88
N LYS A 21 37.91 18.51 -41.60
CA LYS A 21 37.24 18.01 -42.81
C LYS A 21 36.46 16.75 -42.50
N TYR A 22 35.22 16.73 -42.93
CA TYR A 22 34.32 15.60 -42.79
C TYR A 22 33.93 15.06 -44.17
N GLU A 23 34.19 13.78 -44.41
CA GLU A 23 33.73 13.08 -45.60
C GLU A 23 32.42 12.31 -45.34
N LEU A 24 31.56 12.28 -46.36
CA LEU A 24 30.29 11.57 -46.33
C LEU A 24 30.48 10.14 -46.88
N LEU A 25 30.43 9.17 -45.98
CA LEU A 25 30.64 7.75 -46.27
C LEU A 25 29.31 6.99 -46.35
N LEU A 26 29.32 5.90 -47.11
CA LEU A 26 28.25 4.90 -47.11
C LEU A 26 28.78 3.59 -46.52
N ASP A 27 28.05 3.04 -45.55
CA ASP A 27 28.34 1.70 -45.01
C ASP A 27 27.91 0.56 -45.95
N GLU A 28 28.16 -0.68 -45.55
CA GLU A 28 27.82 -1.87 -46.34
C GLU A 28 26.30 -2.11 -46.51
N TYR A 29 25.47 -1.38 -45.77
CA TYR A 29 24.00 -1.37 -45.86
C TYR A 29 23.45 -0.12 -46.56
N GLY A 30 24.33 0.75 -47.09
CA GLY A 30 23.96 1.97 -47.80
C GLY A 30 23.52 3.13 -46.90
N ARG A 31 23.86 3.11 -45.61
CA ARG A 31 23.54 4.19 -44.66
C ARG A 31 24.65 5.24 -44.64
N VAL A 32 24.26 6.49 -44.46
CA VAL A 32 25.17 7.65 -44.41
C VAL A 32 25.88 7.72 -43.05
N GLN A 33 27.20 7.89 -43.08
CA GLN A 33 28.05 8.12 -41.91
C GLN A 33 29.05 9.26 -42.19
N TRP A 34 29.56 9.89 -41.13
CA TRP A 34 30.62 10.91 -41.21
C TRP A 34 31.97 10.30 -40.81
N GLY A 35 33.03 10.59 -41.58
CA GLY A 35 34.41 10.22 -41.25
C GLY A 35 35.31 11.44 -41.06
N GLU A 36 36.23 11.37 -40.09
CA GLU A 36 37.27 12.37 -39.81
C GLU A 36 38.64 11.84 -40.26
N GLU A 37 39.43 12.66 -40.96
CA GLU A 37 40.67 12.23 -41.65
C GLU A 37 41.92 12.27 -40.74
N GLY A 38 42.04 11.28 -39.86
CA GLY A 38 43.31 10.62 -39.51
C GLY A 38 44.41 11.39 -38.76
N THR A 39 44.52 11.10 -37.46
CA THR A 39 45.82 10.87 -36.79
C THR A 39 45.77 9.53 -36.04
N GLY A 40 46.92 8.93 -35.72
CA GLY A 40 46.95 7.61 -35.07
C GLY A 40 48.23 7.31 -34.31
N GLU A 41 48.05 7.06 -33.01
CA GLU A 41 48.92 6.43 -32.00
C GLU A 41 47.92 5.94 -30.92
N ASP A 42 48.10 4.83 -30.19
CA ASP A 42 49.26 3.96 -30.04
C ASP A 42 49.29 2.71 -30.95
N SER A 43 50.49 2.16 -31.12
CA SER A 43 50.72 0.84 -31.73
C SER A 43 51.01 -0.21 -30.65
N VAL A 44 50.47 -1.42 -30.81
CA VAL A 44 50.71 -2.55 -29.89
C VAL A 44 52.00 -3.28 -30.29
N PRO A 45 53.04 -3.34 -29.44
CA PRO A 45 54.23 -4.15 -29.71
C PRO A 45 53.94 -5.66 -29.59
N PRO A 46 54.72 -6.54 -30.25
CA PRO A 46 54.47 -7.98 -30.19
C PRO A 46 54.70 -8.57 -28.79
N GLY A 47 53.63 -9.00 -28.13
CA GLY A 47 53.67 -9.64 -26.81
C GLY A 47 52.42 -9.48 -25.94
N GLU A 48 51.52 -8.52 -26.25
CA GLU A 48 50.32 -8.28 -25.44
C GLU A 48 49.11 -9.16 -25.81
N SER A 49 48.27 -9.43 -24.80
CA SER A 49 47.03 -10.18 -24.93
C SER A 49 45.95 -9.45 -25.73
N VAL A 50 45.32 -10.14 -26.68
CA VAL A 50 44.22 -9.59 -27.50
C VAL A 50 42.98 -9.35 -26.64
N ARG A 51 42.46 -8.11 -26.66
CA ARG A 51 41.21 -7.73 -25.97
C ARG A 51 40.00 -8.30 -26.71
N HIS A 52 39.10 -9.00 -26.00
CA HIS A 52 37.78 -9.32 -26.54
C HIS A 52 36.90 -8.06 -26.58
N LYS A 53 36.29 -7.77 -27.73
CA LYS A 53 35.17 -6.82 -27.83
C LYS A 53 33.86 -7.57 -27.53
N TRP A 54 33.26 -7.30 -26.38
CA TRP A 54 31.84 -7.57 -26.19
C TRP A 54 31.04 -6.54 -27.01
N ARG A 55 30.06 -7.02 -27.79
CA ARG A 55 29.09 -6.16 -28.49
C ARG A 55 27.82 -6.12 -27.66
N TYR A 56 27.58 -4.98 -27.02
CA TYR A 56 26.35 -4.68 -26.32
C TYR A 56 25.17 -4.50 -27.30
N TRP A 57 24.01 -5.02 -26.92
CA TRP A 57 22.68 -4.80 -27.50
C TRP A 57 21.71 -4.80 -26.31
N GLY A 58 20.90 -3.76 -26.12
CA GLY A 58 20.12 -3.58 -24.89
C GLY A 58 18.75 -4.28 -24.90
N GLY A 59 17.96 -4.01 -23.85
CA GLY A 59 16.71 -4.70 -23.58
C GLY A 59 15.83 -3.95 -22.57
N GLY A 60 15.26 -2.81 -22.99
CA GLY A 60 14.44 -1.97 -22.12
C GLY A 60 13.12 -2.65 -21.69
N MET A 61 12.98 -2.86 -20.38
CA MET A 61 11.73 -3.14 -19.66
C MET A 61 10.72 -4.11 -20.33
N GLY A 62 11.17 -5.33 -20.66
CA GLY A 62 10.31 -6.53 -20.63
C GLY A 62 10.06 -7.25 -21.96
N GLU A 63 11.05 -8.01 -22.41
CA GLU A 63 10.86 -9.24 -23.20
C GLU A 63 11.77 -10.34 -22.61
N ARG A 64 11.43 -11.63 -22.80
CA ARG A 64 12.11 -12.76 -22.15
C ARG A 64 12.83 -13.65 -23.18
N GLN A 65 14.15 -13.73 -23.10
CA GLN A 65 14.97 -14.79 -23.70
C GLN A 65 15.97 -15.35 -22.67
N ASP A 66 16.32 -16.62 -22.78
CA ASP A 66 17.10 -17.33 -21.76
C ASP A 66 18.62 -17.16 -21.90
N MET A 67 19.18 -16.52 -20.86
CA MET A 67 20.51 -16.69 -20.26
C MET A 67 21.79 -16.37 -21.08
N GLY A 68 22.46 -15.28 -20.67
CA GLY A 68 23.79 -14.86 -21.18
C GLY A 68 24.74 -14.14 -20.18
N ARG A 69 24.36 -14.03 -18.89
CA ARG A 69 25.03 -13.31 -17.77
C ARG A 69 25.07 -11.76 -17.83
N GLY A 70 24.85 -11.14 -16.66
CA GLY A 70 24.97 -9.68 -16.38
C GLY A 70 23.61 -8.96 -16.31
N GLY A 71 23.33 -8.07 -15.35
CA GLY A 71 24.08 -7.62 -14.14
C GLY A 71 23.21 -6.65 -13.31
N TYR A 72 23.74 -6.00 -12.24
CA TYR A 72 23.08 -4.98 -11.38
C TYR A 72 22.18 -5.50 -10.25
N TYR A 73 21.82 -4.73 -9.19
CA TYR A 73 22.59 -3.75 -8.37
C TYR A 73 22.04 -3.81 -6.94
N TYR A 74 22.86 -3.56 -5.90
CA TYR A 74 22.39 -3.33 -4.53
C TYR A 74 23.28 -2.29 -3.85
N SER A 75 22.76 -1.10 -3.53
CA SER A 75 23.49 -0.04 -2.81
C SER A 75 22.74 0.40 -1.53
N GLU A 76 23.48 0.56 -0.43
CA GLU A 76 22.96 1.11 0.84
C GLU A 76 23.27 2.61 0.90
N ASN A 77 22.53 3.42 0.12
CA ASN A 77 22.70 4.88 -0.11
C ASN A 77 23.78 5.28 -1.14
N ALA A 78 23.46 5.31 -2.45
CA ALA A 78 23.87 6.38 -3.39
C ALA A 78 23.26 6.23 -4.80
N TYR A 79 23.22 7.36 -5.50
CA TYR A 79 22.86 7.57 -6.90
C TYR A 79 24.09 7.70 -7.80
N HIS A 80 24.08 7.20 -9.06
CA HIS A 80 24.63 8.04 -10.15
C HIS A 80 24.41 7.74 -11.65
N GLY A 81 24.19 8.83 -12.41
CA GLY A 81 24.23 8.91 -13.88
C GLY A 81 25.63 8.98 -14.50
N ASP A 82 25.75 8.42 -15.70
CA ASP A 82 26.99 7.86 -16.30
C ASP A 82 27.64 6.79 -15.40
N ALA A 83 27.85 5.59 -15.95
CA ALA A 83 27.81 4.31 -15.21
C ALA A 83 28.95 4.06 -14.19
N PHE A 84 29.83 5.04 -13.98
CA PHE A 84 30.93 4.97 -13.02
C PHE A 84 31.14 6.23 -12.18
N ALA A 85 30.41 7.32 -12.46
CA ALA A 85 30.42 8.50 -11.60
C ALA A 85 29.73 8.18 -10.26
N LEU A 86 30.00 8.95 -9.21
CA LEU A 86 29.32 8.84 -7.91
C LEU A 86 29.19 10.26 -7.32
N LYS A 87 27.99 10.71 -6.96
CA LYS A 87 27.79 12.00 -6.27
C LYS A 87 27.30 11.80 -4.83
N PRO A 88 27.57 12.76 -3.92
CA PRO A 88 26.98 12.79 -2.59
C PRO A 88 25.45 12.76 -2.59
N ARG A 89 24.90 12.18 -1.52
CA ARG A 89 23.45 12.08 -1.25
C ARG A 89 22.75 13.44 -1.35
N PRO A 90 21.53 13.51 -1.93
CA PRO A 90 20.75 14.76 -1.97
C PRO A 90 20.41 15.28 -0.57
N GLU A 91 20.18 16.59 -0.45
CA GLU A 91 19.78 17.22 0.81
C GLU A 91 18.35 16.81 1.19
N ILE A 92 18.22 16.06 2.29
CA ILE A 92 16.92 15.67 2.86
C ILE A 92 16.51 16.72 3.89
N LYS A 93 15.33 17.32 3.69
CA LYS A 93 14.72 18.29 4.61
C LYS A 93 13.50 17.67 5.27
N THR A 94 13.24 18.01 6.53
CA THR A 94 12.16 17.40 7.33
C THR A 94 11.12 18.43 7.73
N VAL A 95 9.84 18.06 7.66
CA VAL A 95 8.71 18.83 8.20
C VAL A 95 8.11 18.05 9.34
N THR A 96 8.26 18.56 10.57
CA THR A 96 7.70 17.93 11.76
C THR A 96 6.19 18.10 11.82
N LEU A 97 5.48 17.00 12.03
CA LEU A 97 4.02 16.97 12.10
C LEU A 97 3.57 17.01 13.57
N THR A 98 3.36 18.21 14.10
CA THR A 98 2.91 18.43 15.48
C THR A 98 1.64 17.63 15.77
N ASP A 99 1.65 16.92 16.90
CA ASP A 99 0.64 15.97 17.36
C ASP A 99 0.45 14.71 16.48
N ASN A 100 1.34 14.39 15.54
CA ASN A 100 1.29 13.10 14.85
C ASN A 100 1.93 11.97 15.68
N THR A 101 1.20 10.86 15.81
CA THR A 101 1.61 9.69 16.60
C THR A 101 1.81 8.42 15.76
N VAL A 102 1.57 8.50 14.45
CA VAL A 102 1.58 7.36 13.52
C VAL A 102 2.18 7.75 12.16
N PRO A 103 2.70 6.81 11.35
CA PRO A 103 3.22 7.13 10.04
C PRO A 103 2.18 7.72 9.08
N VAL A 104 2.62 8.59 8.18
CA VAL A 104 1.79 9.09 7.08
C VAL A 104 1.63 7.98 6.03
N GLU A 105 0.39 7.68 5.67
CA GLU A 105 0.05 6.55 4.79
C GLU A 105 -0.41 7.00 3.39
N ARG A 106 -0.93 8.23 3.26
CA ARG A 106 -1.50 8.78 2.01
C ARG A 106 -1.24 10.29 1.90
N MET A 107 -1.22 10.80 0.67
CA MET A 107 -0.95 12.21 0.35
C MET A 107 -1.80 12.66 -0.85
N PHE A 108 -2.12 13.96 -0.91
CA PHE A 108 -2.65 14.63 -2.10
C PHE A 108 -2.36 16.15 -2.09
N GLU A 109 -2.33 16.81 -3.25
CA GLU A 109 -2.20 18.28 -3.35
C GLU A 109 -3.55 18.97 -3.60
N ALA A 110 -3.75 20.11 -2.93
CA ALA A 110 -4.80 21.07 -3.28
C ALA A 110 -4.24 22.50 -3.35
N GLU A 111 -4.94 23.37 -4.08
CA GLU A 111 -4.54 24.77 -4.27
C GLU A 111 -5.52 25.70 -3.54
N ASP A 112 -5.03 26.82 -3.01
CA ASP A 112 -5.90 27.90 -2.54
C ASP A 112 -6.55 28.68 -3.70
N ALA A 113 -7.45 29.61 -3.38
CA ALA A 113 -8.15 30.43 -4.37
C ALA A 113 -7.24 31.35 -5.22
N SER A 114 -5.94 31.44 -4.90
CA SER A 114 -4.92 32.15 -5.69
C SER A 114 -4.03 31.21 -6.52
N GLY A 115 -4.18 29.90 -6.37
CA GLY A 115 -3.36 28.88 -7.05
C GLY A 115 -2.06 28.51 -6.31
N ASN A 116 -1.91 28.85 -5.02
CA ASN A 116 -0.75 28.37 -4.26
C ASN A 116 -0.98 26.91 -3.82
N PRO A 117 -0.02 25.98 -4.05
CA PRO A 117 -0.19 24.57 -3.74
C PRO A 117 0.17 24.22 -2.28
N TYR A 118 -0.64 23.33 -1.70
CA TYR A 118 -0.44 22.73 -0.38
C TYR A 118 -0.56 21.20 -0.47
N LEU A 119 0.30 20.50 0.26
CA LEU A 119 0.24 19.05 0.42
C LEU A 119 -0.60 18.71 1.65
N TYR A 120 -1.56 17.82 1.49
CA TYR A 120 -2.36 17.23 2.56
C TYR A 120 -1.82 15.82 2.81
N SER A 121 -1.12 15.66 3.93
CA SER A 121 -0.61 14.37 4.40
C SER A 121 -1.60 13.76 5.39
N LEU A 122 -1.96 12.50 5.18
CA LEU A 122 -2.99 11.81 5.98
C LEU A 122 -2.37 10.70 6.84
N ALA A 123 -2.74 10.67 8.12
CA ALA A 123 -2.35 9.63 9.07
C ALA A 123 -3.49 9.36 10.06
N GLN A 124 -4.16 8.20 9.92
CA GLN A 124 -5.43 7.90 10.60
C GLN A 124 -6.42 9.09 10.55
N ALA A 125 -7.09 9.41 11.64
CA ALA A 125 -8.07 10.49 11.74
C ALA A 125 -7.47 11.92 11.66
N LYS A 126 -6.28 12.11 11.07
CA LYS A 126 -5.60 13.41 10.95
C LYS A 126 -5.17 13.73 9.52
N SER A 127 -5.36 14.99 9.14
CA SER A 127 -4.82 15.63 7.94
C SER A 127 -3.88 16.77 8.35
N PHE A 128 -2.68 16.77 7.77
CA PHE A 128 -1.65 17.77 8.00
C PHE A 128 -1.44 18.57 6.71
N LYS A 129 -1.80 19.87 6.74
CA LYS A 129 -1.60 20.81 5.64
C LYS A 129 -0.19 21.36 5.68
N VAL A 130 0.60 21.09 4.65
CA VAL A 130 1.96 21.58 4.48
C VAL A 130 2.01 22.51 3.28
N ASN A 131 2.49 23.74 3.47
CA ASN A 131 2.74 24.67 2.36
C ASN A 131 3.86 24.10 1.47
N LEU A 132 3.71 24.19 0.14
CA LEU A 132 4.76 23.78 -0.80
C LEU A 132 5.55 24.97 -1.40
N THR A 133 5.12 26.22 -1.16
CA THR A 133 5.85 27.40 -1.62
C THR A 133 7.08 27.67 -0.74
N GLY A 134 8.23 27.90 -1.39
CA GLY A 134 9.49 28.18 -0.69
C GLY A 134 10.02 26.99 0.12
N THR A 135 10.00 27.10 1.46
CA THR A 135 10.42 26.03 2.38
C THR A 135 9.19 25.39 3.01
N PRO A 136 8.88 24.12 2.67
CA PRO A 136 7.81 23.37 3.30
C PRO A 136 7.71 23.50 4.83
N THR A 137 6.50 23.84 5.27
CA THR A 137 6.16 24.10 6.67
C THR A 137 4.73 23.64 6.95
N LEU A 138 4.52 23.02 8.12
CA LEU A 138 3.18 22.71 8.63
C LEU A 138 2.39 24.01 8.85
N LYS A 139 1.15 24.04 8.39
CA LYS A 139 0.21 25.18 8.51
C LYS A 139 -1.00 24.86 9.37
N GLU A 140 -1.61 23.70 9.17
CA GLU A 140 -2.81 23.24 9.88
C GLU A 140 -2.70 21.74 10.20
N THR A 141 -3.06 21.35 11.43
CA THR A 141 -3.33 19.96 11.80
C THR A 141 -4.82 19.79 12.03
N LYS A 142 -5.53 19.26 11.03
CA LYS A 142 -6.95 18.90 11.16
C LYS A 142 -7.06 17.51 11.77
N THR A 143 -7.52 17.43 13.01
CA THR A 143 -8.06 16.16 13.51
C THR A 143 -9.50 16.06 13.06
N PHE A 144 -9.78 15.10 12.19
CA PHE A 144 -11.15 14.70 11.89
C PHE A 144 -11.67 13.85 13.06
N THR A 145 -12.89 14.11 13.52
CA THR A 145 -13.60 13.16 14.38
C THR A 145 -14.39 12.21 13.49
N GLY A 146 -14.42 10.92 13.83
CA GLY A 146 -15.51 10.05 13.37
C GLY A 146 -16.87 10.56 13.87
N PRO A 147 -18.00 9.91 13.53
CA PRO A 147 -19.27 10.24 14.16
C PRO A 147 -19.06 10.19 15.69
N PRO A 148 -19.37 11.27 16.43
CA PRO A 148 -19.02 11.37 17.84
C PRO A 148 -19.63 10.20 18.62
N THR A 149 -19.10 9.90 19.81
CA THR A 149 -19.65 8.85 20.70
C THR A 149 -21.01 9.30 21.23
N VAL A 150 -22.04 9.17 20.38
CA VAL A 150 -23.43 9.53 20.63
C VAL A 150 -24.24 8.38 21.20
N PHE A 151 -23.62 7.21 21.35
CA PHE A 151 -24.22 6.01 21.91
C PHE A 151 -23.29 5.38 22.96
N ALA A 152 -23.89 4.98 24.08
CA ALA A 152 -23.25 4.18 25.11
C ALA A 152 -24.24 3.12 25.62
N GLN A 153 -23.71 2.02 26.14
CA GLN A 153 -24.49 0.99 26.80
C GLN A 153 -23.74 0.48 28.03
N GLY A 154 -24.45 -0.27 28.87
CA GLY A 154 -23.83 -0.98 29.98
C GLY A 154 -24.83 -1.81 30.74
N LYS A 155 -24.38 -2.30 31.90
CA LYS A 155 -25.24 -2.92 32.91
C LYS A 155 -24.87 -2.49 34.33
N TYR A 156 -25.82 -2.56 35.24
CA TYR A 156 -25.61 -2.39 36.69
C TYR A 156 -26.48 -3.37 37.48
N THR A 157 -26.16 -3.56 38.76
CA THR A 157 -27.00 -4.33 39.69
C THR A 157 -27.91 -3.37 40.44
N GLY A 158 -29.21 -3.65 40.44
CA GLY A 158 -30.18 -2.88 41.21
C GLY A 158 -29.97 -3.05 42.72
N ASN A 159 -30.28 -2.01 43.49
CA ASN A 159 -30.08 -1.95 44.95
C ASN A 159 -31.35 -1.52 45.72
N GLY A 160 -32.47 -1.25 45.03
CA GLY A 160 -33.74 -0.82 45.63
C GLY A 160 -33.79 0.62 46.16
N THR A 161 -32.72 1.41 46.02
CA THR A 161 -32.59 2.78 46.53
C THR A 161 -31.94 3.69 45.48
N SER A 162 -31.93 5.02 45.64
CA SER A 162 -31.38 5.88 44.58
C SER A 162 -29.90 5.59 44.29
N GLN A 163 -29.55 5.41 43.01
CA GLN A 163 -28.15 5.26 42.56
C GLN A 163 -27.89 5.97 41.22
N SER A 164 -26.64 6.40 41.03
CA SER A 164 -26.18 7.06 39.81
C SER A 164 -25.28 6.13 39.00
N ILE A 165 -25.54 6.06 37.69
CA ILE A 165 -24.80 5.28 36.71
C ILE A 165 -23.97 6.30 35.91
N SER A 166 -22.65 6.27 36.08
CA SER A 166 -21.69 7.22 35.49
C SER A 166 -20.68 6.52 34.58
N GLY A 167 -19.83 7.30 33.90
CA GLY A 167 -18.81 6.79 32.96
C GLY A 167 -19.34 6.64 31.53
N LEU A 168 -20.39 7.38 31.14
CA LEU A 168 -20.89 7.39 29.76
C LEU A 168 -20.02 8.28 28.85
N GLY A 169 -19.25 9.21 29.40
CA GLY A 169 -18.48 10.21 28.66
C GLY A 169 -19.31 11.40 28.15
N PHE A 170 -20.63 11.39 28.34
CA PHE A 170 -21.54 12.44 27.90
C PHE A 170 -22.82 12.51 28.75
N GLN A 171 -23.52 13.65 28.67
CA GLN A 171 -24.91 13.75 29.14
C GLN A 171 -25.86 13.14 28.10
N PRO A 172 -26.62 12.08 28.44
CA PRO A 172 -27.57 11.50 27.51
C PRO A 172 -28.81 12.40 27.36
N ALA A 173 -29.34 12.45 26.14
CA ALA A 173 -30.66 13.01 25.85
C ALA A 173 -31.76 11.92 25.78
N VAL A 174 -31.37 10.65 25.67
CA VAL A 174 -32.26 9.48 25.77
C VAL A 174 -31.58 8.40 26.59
N VAL A 175 -32.30 7.77 27.52
CA VAL A 175 -31.89 6.54 28.19
C VAL A 175 -33.04 5.54 28.18
N ILE A 176 -32.76 4.29 27.84
CA ILE A 176 -33.65 3.13 27.99
C ILE A 176 -33.02 2.17 29.00
N VAL A 177 -33.82 1.63 29.91
CA VAL A 177 -33.43 0.61 30.91
C VAL A 177 -34.37 -0.60 30.82
N LYS A 178 -33.82 -1.82 30.83
CA LYS A 178 -34.54 -3.10 30.98
C LYS A 178 -33.71 -4.05 31.83
N GLY A 179 -34.27 -4.54 32.93
CA GLY A 179 -33.65 -5.59 33.75
C GLY A 179 -34.12 -6.99 33.42
N ASP A 180 -33.27 -7.95 33.77
CA ASP A 180 -33.43 -9.39 33.58
C ASP A 180 -34.51 -9.95 34.53
N THR A 181 -35.75 -9.70 34.14
CA THR A 181 -37.00 -10.22 34.73
C THR A 181 -38.18 -9.80 33.85
N ALA A 182 -39.37 -10.33 34.14
CA ALA A 182 -40.61 -10.00 33.44
C ALA A 182 -41.11 -8.59 33.79
N GLN A 183 -40.67 -7.60 33.01
CA GLN A 183 -41.05 -6.19 33.13
C GLN A 183 -40.89 -5.47 31.78
N TYR A 184 -41.69 -4.43 31.52
CA TYR A 184 -41.46 -3.56 30.36
C TYR A 184 -40.19 -2.71 30.54
N PRO A 185 -39.44 -2.41 29.46
CA PRO A 185 -38.40 -1.38 29.53
C PRO A 185 -38.99 0.00 29.87
N VAL A 186 -38.16 0.88 30.41
CA VAL A 186 -38.49 2.27 30.75
C VAL A 186 -37.53 3.24 30.07
N MET A 187 -38.07 4.31 29.49
CA MET A 187 -37.33 5.36 28.78
C MET A 187 -37.40 6.69 29.53
N LYS A 188 -36.36 7.50 29.44
CA LYS A 188 -36.40 8.94 29.72
C LYS A 188 -35.75 9.71 28.58
N THR A 189 -36.31 10.86 28.22
CA THR A 189 -35.71 11.83 27.29
C THR A 189 -35.42 13.14 28.01
N ALA A 190 -34.61 14.01 27.41
CA ALA A 190 -34.33 15.35 27.93
C ALA A 190 -35.60 16.19 28.15
N ASP A 191 -36.57 16.05 27.25
CA ASP A 191 -37.86 16.77 27.28
C ASP A 191 -38.82 16.29 28.37
N ILE A 192 -38.70 15.04 28.84
CA ILE A 192 -39.57 14.51 29.89
C ILE A 192 -39.18 15.14 31.23
N ALA A 193 -39.89 16.20 31.60
CA ALA A 193 -39.57 17.08 32.72
C ALA A 193 -39.59 16.41 34.10
N GLY A 194 -38.72 16.88 34.99
CA GLY A 194 -38.59 16.38 36.37
C GLY A 194 -38.19 14.91 36.43
N ASN A 195 -38.58 14.22 37.51
CA ASN A 195 -38.23 12.81 37.72
C ASN A 195 -39.06 11.82 36.88
N ASN A 196 -39.88 12.31 35.95
CA ASN A 196 -40.73 11.46 35.11
C ASN A 196 -39.89 10.59 34.17
N SER A 197 -40.35 9.36 33.97
CA SER A 197 -39.85 8.40 32.98
C SER A 197 -41.02 7.53 32.50
N ARG A 198 -40.93 7.02 31.27
CA ARG A 198 -42.04 6.42 30.53
C ARG A 198 -41.78 4.93 30.24
N PRO A 199 -42.53 4.02 30.86
CA PRO A 199 -42.55 2.61 30.48
C PRO A 199 -43.07 2.45 29.04
N TRP A 200 -42.58 1.44 28.34
CA TRP A 200 -43.00 1.09 26.98
C TRP A 200 -44.47 0.67 26.85
N TYR A 201 -45.12 0.39 27.98
CA TYR A 201 -46.57 0.34 28.14
C TYR A 201 -46.94 0.70 29.59
N GLY A 202 -47.92 1.58 29.80
CA GLY A 202 -48.39 2.01 31.13
C GLY A 202 -48.34 3.52 31.35
N SER A 203 -48.42 3.95 32.62
CA SER A 203 -48.31 5.35 33.05
C SER A 203 -46.86 5.83 33.12
N PHE A 204 -46.64 7.14 33.15
CA PHE A 204 -45.36 7.67 33.65
C PHE A 204 -45.10 7.24 35.11
N VAL A 205 -43.82 7.15 35.46
CA VAL A 205 -43.34 6.83 36.81
C VAL A 205 -42.22 7.79 37.23
N THR A 206 -42.24 8.22 38.50
CA THR A 206 -41.38 9.29 39.05
C THR A 206 -40.12 8.80 39.76
N THR A 207 -39.91 7.48 39.80
CA THR A 207 -38.86 6.83 40.61
C THR A 207 -38.08 5.74 39.86
N ALA A 208 -38.27 5.61 38.55
CA ALA A 208 -37.43 4.74 37.70
C ALA A 208 -36.18 5.51 37.26
N ILE A 209 -36.12 6.07 36.05
CA ILE A 209 -35.02 6.98 35.66
C ILE A 209 -35.38 8.39 36.15
N THR A 210 -34.60 8.95 37.06
CA THR A 210 -34.93 10.21 37.74
C THR A 210 -34.23 11.44 37.16
N SER A 211 -33.03 11.30 36.60
CA SER A 211 -32.28 12.39 35.99
C SER A 211 -31.37 11.90 34.86
N LEU A 212 -30.98 12.82 33.98
CA LEU A 212 -29.98 12.63 32.94
C LEU A 212 -28.81 13.55 33.30
N ASP A 213 -27.69 12.96 33.68
CA ASP A 213 -26.60 13.62 34.41
C ASP A 213 -25.39 13.86 33.49
N ALA A 214 -24.45 14.73 33.88
CA ALA A 214 -23.39 15.23 32.98
C ALA A 214 -22.47 14.15 32.35
N ASP A 215 -22.40 12.96 32.95
CA ASP A 215 -21.60 11.79 32.55
C ASP A 215 -22.43 10.49 32.69
N GLY A 216 -23.76 10.58 32.68
CA GLY A 216 -24.58 9.46 33.13
C GLY A 216 -26.07 9.69 33.29
N PHE A 217 -26.68 8.90 34.15
CA PHE A 217 -28.07 9.06 34.58
C PHE A 217 -28.26 8.46 35.98
N SER A 218 -29.27 8.93 36.70
CA SER A 218 -29.61 8.39 38.02
C SER A 218 -30.97 7.72 38.01
N VAL A 219 -31.08 6.64 38.78
CA VAL A 219 -32.32 5.87 38.98
C VAL A 219 -32.76 5.91 40.44
N GLY A 220 -34.08 5.96 40.67
CA GLY A 220 -34.70 5.76 41.97
C GLY A 220 -34.97 4.29 42.26
N GLY A 221 -35.73 3.98 43.32
CA GLY A 221 -36.02 2.60 43.76
C GLY A 221 -37.15 1.88 43.02
N HIS A 222 -37.57 2.30 41.82
CA HIS A 222 -38.70 1.67 41.12
C HIS A 222 -38.31 0.33 40.47
N ALA A 223 -39.23 -0.65 40.52
CA ALA A 223 -38.99 -2.00 40.03
C ALA A 223 -38.51 -2.05 38.58
N LEU A 224 -39.06 -1.21 37.69
CA LEU A 224 -38.69 -1.17 36.26
C LEU A 224 -37.23 -0.78 35.97
N ALA A 225 -36.50 -0.24 36.94
CA ALA A 225 -35.12 0.20 36.75
C ALA A 225 -34.13 -0.22 37.86
N ASN A 226 -34.60 -0.68 39.03
CA ASN A 226 -33.70 -0.79 40.19
C ASN A 226 -34.17 -1.74 41.32
N SER A 227 -34.69 -2.92 40.98
CA SER A 227 -34.98 -3.94 42.00
C SER A 227 -33.69 -4.49 42.62
N ASN A 228 -33.63 -4.59 43.94
CA ASN A 228 -32.43 -5.05 44.66
C ASN A 228 -32.00 -6.46 44.22
N GLY A 229 -30.78 -6.59 43.72
CA GLY A 229 -30.16 -7.86 43.31
C GLY A 229 -30.43 -8.30 41.87
N LEU A 230 -31.23 -7.57 41.08
CA LEU A 230 -31.43 -7.86 39.65
C LEU A 230 -30.43 -7.09 38.78
N THR A 231 -30.00 -7.68 37.67
CA THR A 231 -29.21 -6.99 36.64
C THR A 231 -30.10 -6.13 35.76
N TYR A 232 -29.67 -4.89 35.51
CA TYR A 232 -30.30 -3.94 34.60
C TYR A 232 -29.35 -3.58 33.48
N TYR A 233 -29.80 -3.76 32.25
CA TYR A 233 -29.12 -3.31 31.04
C TYR A 233 -29.66 -1.95 30.63
N TRP A 234 -28.78 -1.11 30.09
CA TRP A 234 -29.13 0.25 29.69
C TRP A 234 -28.49 0.65 28.38
N TYR A 235 -29.19 1.52 27.66
CA TYR A 235 -28.84 2.04 26.34
C TYR A 235 -29.08 3.55 26.36
N ALA A 236 -28.05 4.33 26.04
CA ALA A 236 -28.06 5.77 26.23
C ALA A 236 -27.56 6.49 24.97
N TRP A 237 -28.28 7.52 24.55
CA TRP A 237 -27.91 8.35 23.40
C TRP A 237 -27.72 9.80 23.82
N LYS A 238 -26.65 10.43 23.34
CA LYS A 238 -26.41 11.88 23.39
C LYS A 238 -27.30 12.59 22.37
N ALA A 239 -27.76 13.81 22.65
CA ALA A 239 -28.29 14.66 21.58
C ALA A 239 -27.14 15.12 20.67
N GLU A 240 -27.32 15.02 19.36
CA GLU A 240 -26.31 15.39 18.37
C GLU A 240 -26.96 15.87 17.08
N ALA A 241 -26.56 17.05 16.61
CA ALA A 241 -27.19 17.69 15.48
C ALA A 241 -27.06 16.84 14.20
N GLY A 242 -28.19 16.54 13.56
CA GLY A 242 -28.23 15.68 12.37
C GLY A 242 -28.21 14.17 12.65
N LEU A 243 -27.97 13.71 13.87
CA LEU A 243 -27.87 12.28 14.22
C LEU A 243 -28.93 11.81 15.22
N VAL A 244 -29.11 12.53 16.32
CA VAL A 244 -30.04 12.19 17.41
C VAL A 244 -30.72 13.46 17.92
N ALA A 245 -32.05 13.49 17.80
CA ALA A 245 -32.88 14.58 18.29
C ALA A 245 -34.02 14.06 19.17
N THR A 246 -34.41 14.87 20.15
CA THR A 246 -35.63 14.69 20.94
C THR A 246 -36.44 15.97 20.92
N GLY A 247 -37.72 15.89 21.26
CA GLY A 247 -38.55 17.08 21.36
C GLY A 247 -39.98 16.78 21.82
N THR A 248 -40.84 17.78 21.64
CA THR A 248 -42.28 17.68 21.91
C THR A 248 -43.13 18.22 20.77
N TYR A 249 -44.41 17.86 20.77
CA TYR A 249 -45.50 18.62 20.11
C TYR A 249 -46.80 18.43 20.90
N VAL A 250 -47.77 19.32 20.67
CA VAL A 250 -49.14 19.18 21.21
C VAL A 250 -50.06 18.72 20.09
N GLY A 251 -50.79 17.64 20.31
CA GLY A 251 -51.73 17.05 19.36
C GLY A 251 -52.89 17.98 18.98
N ASP A 252 -53.48 17.77 17.80
CA ASP A 252 -54.55 18.61 17.22
C ASP A 252 -55.69 17.83 16.54
N GLY A 253 -55.60 16.49 16.49
CA GLY A 253 -56.63 15.64 15.88
C GLY A 253 -56.75 15.70 14.36
N THR A 254 -55.79 16.28 13.65
CA THR A 254 -55.82 16.42 12.17
C THR A 254 -55.11 15.28 11.42
N ASP A 255 -55.54 15.03 10.17
CA ASP A 255 -54.93 14.11 9.19
C ASP A 255 -54.58 14.92 7.93
N ASN A 256 -53.40 14.81 7.31
CA ASN A 256 -52.16 14.25 7.82
C ASN A 256 -51.30 15.39 8.39
N ARG A 257 -50.64 15.21 9.55
CA ARG A 257 -49.89 16.28 10.22
C ARG A 257 -48.38 16.07 10.16
N ASN A 258 -47.66 17.04 9.61
CA ASN A 258 -46.19 17.04 9.63
C ASN A 258 -45.65 17.60 10.95
N ILE A 259 -44.70 16.87 11.55
CA ILE A 259 -43.85 17.31 12.67
C ILE A 259 -42.46 17.62 12.08
N THR A 260 -42.12 18.91 12.05
CA THR A 260 -40.91 19.48 11.42
C THR A 260 -39.94 20.03 12.46
N GLY A 261 -38.72 20.40 12.06
CA GLY A 261 -37.67 20.93 12.93
C GLY A 261 -36.80 19.86 13.57
N VAL A 262 -36.78 18.64 13.01
CA VAL A 262 -35.88 17.56 13.45
C VAL A 262 -34.45 17.77 12.92
N GLY A 263 -34.30 18.48 11.80
CA GLY A 263 -33.02 18.80 11.17
C GLY A 263 -32.45 17.69 10.27
N PHE A 264 -33.18 16.57 10.11
CA PHE A 264 -32.79 15.44 9.26
C PHE A 264 -33.96 14.50 8.95
N LYS A 265 -33.79 13.62 7.96
CA LYS A 265 -34.68 12.48 7.68
C LYS A 265 -34.45 11.36 8.70
N PRO A 266 -35.41 11.02 9.58
CA PRO A 266 -35.22 9.93 10.52
C PRO A 266 -35.17 8.57 9.82
N ALA A 267 -34.45 7.64 10.43
CA ALA A 267 -34.49 6.20 10.16
C ALA A 267 -35.20 5.42 11.28
N LEU A 268 -35.20 5.98 12.49
CA LEU A 268 -35.98 5.50 13.64
C LEU A 268 -36.71 6.69 14.28
N VAL A 269 -38.02 6.53 14.52
CA VAL A 269 -38.83 7.45 15.34
C VAL A 269 -39.56 6.69 16.43
N HIS A 270 -39.49 7.18 17.67
CA HIS A 270 -40.38 6.81 18.76
C HIS A 270 -41.29 8.00 19.12
N VAL A 271 -42.57 7.75 19.37
CA VAL A 271 -43.54 8.70 19.92
C VAL A 271 -44.09 8.18 21.24
N LEU A 272 -44.12 9.04 22.26
CA LEU A 272 -44.58 8.74 23.61
C LEU A 272 -45.61 9.79 24.06
N ARG A 273 -46.84 9.34 24.30
CA ARG A 273 -47.95 10.19 24.74
C ARG A 273 -47.87 10.53 26.23
N ASP A 274 -48.09 11.80 26.58
CA ASP A 274 -48.36 12.25 27.94
C ASP A 274 -49.79 11.85 28.36
N CYS A 275 -49.91 10.84 29.22
CA CYS A 275 -51.18 10.20 29.57
C CYS A 275 -51.07 9.24 30.76
N SER A 276 -52.22 8.82 31.26
CA SER A 276 -52.34 7.83 32.34
C SER A 276 -52.01 6.38 31.91
N SER A 277 -52.21 6.00 30.66
CA SER A 277 -51.70 4.73 30.09
C SER A 277 -51.79 4.72 28.56
N ASP A 278 -50.67 4.46 27.89
CA ASP A 278 -50.61 4.19 26.44
C ASP A 278 -49.29 3.45 26.11
N PHE A 279 -49.06 3.10 24.86
CA PHE A 279 -47.85 2.46 24.35
C PHE A 279 -46.78 3.51 23.96
N THR A 280 -45.56 3.04 23.69
CA THR A 280 -44.59 3.79 22.86
C THR A 280 -44.70 3.29 21.42
N LEU A 281 -44.95 4.23 20.49
CA LEU A 281 -45.22 3.95 19.08
C LEU A 281 -43.91 4.12 18.30
N THR A 282 -43.60 3.19 17.39
CA THR A 282 -42.31 3.12 16.70
C THR A 282 -42.47 2.98 15.20
N ARG A 283 -41.71 3.78 14.44
CA ARG A 283 -41.57 3.64 12.99
C ARG A 283 -40.09 3.53 12.58
N LEU A 284 -39.83 2.66 11.60
CA LEU A 284 -38.55 2.53 10.91
C LEU A 284 -38.63 3.11 9.48
N SER A 285 -37.48 3.49 8.92
CA SER A 285 -37.28 3.78 7.49
C SER A 285 -37.62 2.58 6.60
N SER A 286 -37.38 1.36 7.08
CA SER A 286 -37.68 0.12 6.35
C SER A 286 -39.16 -0.31 6.40
N PHE A 287 -40.07 0.53 6.91
CA PHE A 287 -41.52 0.25 6.91
C PHE A 287 -42.22 0.89 5.70
N GLU A 288 -42.96 0.08 4.94
CA GLU A 288 -43.81 0.53 3.84
C GLU A 288 -45.15 1.12 4.32
N GLY A 289 -45.69 2.11 3.58
CA GLY A 289 -46.99 2.73 3.86
C GLY A 289 -47.11 3.36 5.26
N ASP A 290 -48.34 3.54 5.75
CA ASP A 290 -48.66 4.16 7.06
C ASP A 290 -48.29 3.30 8.30
N THR A 291 -47.45 2.27 8.13
CA THR A 291 -47.13 1.24 9.12
C THR A 291 -46.41 1.79 10.35
N THR A 292 -46.96 1.56 11.54
CA THR A 292 -46.32 1.81 12.86
C THR A 292 -46.41 0.56 13.74
N VAL A 293 -45.39 0.26 14.55
CA VAL A 293 -45.41 -0.88 15.49
C VAL A 293 -45.37 -0.46 16.95
N ARG A 294 -45.91 -1.32 17.81
CA ARG A 294 -45.75 -1.26 19.28
C ARG A 294 -44.76 -2.36 19.67
N LEU A 295 -43.50 -2.02 19.94
CA LEU A 295 -42.49 -3.04 20.27
C LEU A 295 -42.86 -3.84 21.51
N SER A 296 -43.61 -3.28 22.45
CA SER A 296 -44.01 -3.91 23.71
C SER A 296 -45.15 -4.92 23.64
N TYR A 297 -45.78 -5.15 22.47
CA TYR A 297 -47.04 -5.90 22.40
C TYR A 297 -47.22 -6.75 21.15
N THR A 298 -47.85 -7.93 21.34
CA THR A 298 -48.28 -8.86 20.28
C THR A 298 -49.55 -8.32 19.61
N ILE A 299 -49.37 -7.47 18.61
CA ILE A 299 -50.47 -6.87 17.83
C ILE A 299 -49.97 -6.50 16.43
N ALA A 300 -50.82 -6.66 15.42
CA ALA A 300 -50.58 -6.15 14.07
C ALA A 300 -50.15 -4.67 14.09
N PRO A 301 -49.38 -4.20 13.09
CA PRO A 301 -49.04 -2.78 12.99
C PRO A 301 -50.27 -1.88 12.94
N ASP A 302 -50.16 -0.70 13.53
CA ASP A 302 -51.18 0.35 13.47
C ASP A 302 -51.01 1.20 12.20
N PRO A 303 -52.04 1.32 11.34
CA PRO A 303 -52.11 2.39 10.35
C PRO A 303 -52.54 3.71 11.02
N ASN A 304 -52.37 4.83 10.31
CA ASN A 304 -52.79 6.17 10.77
C ASN A 304 -52.17 6.59 12.12
N CYS A 305 -50.98 6.05 12.44
CA CYS A 305 -50.12 6.46 13.55
C CYS A 305 -48.99 7.35 13.02
N ILE A 306 -47.74 6.86 12.95
CA ILE A 306 -46.62 7.56 12.32
C ILE A 306 -46.62 7.15 10.83
N GLN A 307 -47.09 8.04 9.97
CA GLN A 307 -47.45 7.71 8.58
C GLN A 307 -46.25 7.74 7.61
N ALA A 308 -45.31 8.66 7.81
CA ALA A 308 -44.17 8.85 6.93
C ALA A 308 -42.96 9.47 7.64
N LEU A 309 -41.78 9.32 7.04
CA LEU A 309 -40.53 9.98 7.46
C LEU A 309 -40.09 10.92 6.32
N HIS A 310 -39.72 12.16 6.68
CA HIS A 310 -39.52 13.29 5.77
C HIS A 310 -38.17 13.97 6.03
N GLY A 311 -37.67 14.79 5.09
CA GLY A 311 -36.33 15.40 5.17
C GLY A 311 -35.99 16.22 6.41
N ASP A 312 -37.01 16.67 7.16
CA ASP A 312 -36.90 17.46 8.40
C ASP A 312 -37.80 16.91 9.53
N GLY A 313 -38.15 15.60 9.49
CA GLY A 313 -38.91 14.96 10.56
C GLY A 313 -39.85 13.85 10.10
N PHE A 314 -41.10 13.88 10.57
CA PHE A 314 -42.04 12.78 10.37
C PHE A 314 -43.49 13.27 10.29
N GLN A 315 -44.39 12.41 9.84
CA GLN A 315 -45.82 12.68 9.73
C GLN A 315 -46.60 11.81 10.71
N VAL A 316 -47.60 12.38 11.37
CA VAL A 316 -48.55 11.69 12.25
C VAL A 316 -49.98 11.89 11.75
N GLY A 317 -50.78 10.84 11.89
CA GLY A 317 -52.20 10.83 11.54
C GLY A 317 -53.12 11.04 12.74
N THR A 318 -54.41 10.69 12.63
CA THR A 318 -55.44 10.99 13.63
C THR A 318 -55.48 10.08 14.86
N ASN A 319 -54.67 9.02 14.93
CA ASN A 319 -54.72 8.08 16.06
C ASN A 319 -54.36 8.77 17.39
N GLN A 320 -55.17 8.56 18.43
CA GLN A 320 -54.98 9.17 19.75
C GLN A 320 -53.64 8.80 20.43
N SER A 321 -52.99 7.71 20.03
CA SER A 321 -51.65 7.37 20.50
C SER A 321 -50.54 8.26 19.91
N VAL A 322 -50.84 9.12 18.93
CA VAL A 322 -49.90 10.09 18.33
C VAL A 322 -50.43 11.53 18.16
N ASN A 323 -51.73 11.78 17.97
CA ASN A 323 -52.23 13.15 17.67
C ASN A 323 -53.60 13.48 18.30
N MET A 324 -53.86 13.12 19.56
CA MET A 324 -55.08 13.59 20.25
C MET A 324 -54.99 15.09 20.55
N ASP A 325 -56.03 15.84 20.20
CA ASP A 325 -56.16 17.28 20.48
C ASP A 325 -55.85 17.62 21.95
N THR A 326 -55.11 18.72 22.16
CA THR A 326 -54.59 19.24 23.43
C THR A 326 -53.60 18.36 24.22
N VAL A 327 -53.28 17.15 23.76
CA VAL A 327 -52.36 16.23 24.48
C VAL A 327 -50.91 16.47 24.07
N THR A 328 -49.98 16.51 25.03
CA THR A 328 -48.53 16.57 24.75
C THR A 328 -47.99 15.21 24.33
N TYR A 329 -47.12 15.21 23.32
CA TYR A 329 -46.35 14.05 22.88
C TYR A 329 -44.87 14.38 22.95
N TYR A 330 -44.09 13.43 23.48
CA TYR A 330 -42.63 13.42 23.40
C TYR A 330 -42.22 12.57 22.20
N TRP A 331 -41.12 12.93 21.54
CA TRP A 331 -40.57 12.15 20.46
C TRP A 331 -39.05 12.00 20.56
N VAL A 332 -38.56 10.94 19.94
CA VAL A 332 -37.14 10.64 19.74
C VAL A 332 -36.97 10.29 18.26
N ALA A 333 -36.02 10.94 17.59
CA ALA A 333 -35.70 10.69 16.19
C ALA A 333 -34.20 10.45 16.03
N LEU A 334 -33.82 9.44 15.25
CA LEU A 334 -32.43 9.10 14.96
C LEU A 334 -32.25 8.93 13.44
N ARG A 335 -31.13 9.44 12.91
CA ARG A 335 -30.75 9.30 11.49
C ARG A 335 -29.96 8.01 11.28
N GLU A 336 -30.07 7.43 10.09
CA GLU A 336 -29.08 6.46 9.60
C GLU A 336 -27.73 7.18 9.40
N ALA A 337 -26.64 6.57 9.86
CA ALA A 337 -25.27 7.05 9.67
C ALA A 337 -24.29 5.91 9.95
N ALA A 338 -23.26 5.78 9.12
CA ALA A 338 -22.41 4.60 9.14
C ALA A 338 -21.61 4.46 10.44
N GLY A 339 -21.46 3.21 10.91
CA GLY A 339 -20.87 2.89 12.22
C GLY A 339 -21.68 3.35 13.44
N PHE A 340 -22.78 4.09 13.27
CA PHE A 340 -23.66 4.53 14.37
C PHE A 340 -25.04 3.85 14.33
N LEU A 341 -25.75 3.89 13.21
CA LEU A 341 -27.10 3.34 13.06
C LEU A 341 -27.31 2.87 11.62
N ARG A 342 -27.76 1.63 11.44
CA ARG A 342 -28.24 1.05 10.17
C ARG A 342 -29.62 0.44 10.35
N THR A 343 -30.51 0.63 9.38
CA THR A 343 -31.78 -0.09 9.28
C THR A 343 -31.74 -1.12 8.16
N GLY A 344 -32.65 -2.10 8.21
CA GLY A 344 -32.75 -3.10 7.15
C GLY A 344 -33.85 -4.11 7.42
N THR A 345 -33.86 -5.16 6.59
CA THR A 345 -34.85 -6.24 6.63
C THR A 345 -34.24 -7.62 6.36
N TYR A 346 -34.97 -8.68 6.71
CA TYR A 346 -34.75 -10.03 6.22
C TYR A 346 -36.06 -10.85 6.29
N GLU A 347 -36.26 -11.79 5.36
CA GLU A 347 -37.37 -12.75 5.41
C GLU A 347 -37.00 -13.91 6.34
N GLY A 348 -37.77 -14.16 7.40
CA GLY A 348 -37.55 -15.24 8.38
C GLY A 348 -37.60 -16.65 7.76
N ASN A 349 -36.86 -17.61 8.32
CA ASN A 349 -36.71 -18.96 7.74
C ASN A 349 -36.98 -20.13 8.71
N GLY A 350 -37.15 -19.85 10.01
CA GLY A 350 -37.40 -20.85 11.05
C GLY A 350 -36.24 -21.80 11.33
N GLN A 351 -35.01 -21.45 10.93
CA GLN A 351 -33.79 -22.22 11.19
C GLN A 351 -32.97 -21.63 12.34
N ASP A 352 -32.12 -22.47 12.91
CA ASP A 352 -31.31 -22.24 14.11
C ASP A 352 -29.93 -22.86 13.84
N ALA A 353 -28.82 -22.11 13.80
CA ALA A 353 -28.69 -20.65 13.86
C ALA A 353 -28.81 -19.99 12.45
N ARG A 354 -29.04 -18.67 12.39
CA ARG A 354 -29.11 -17.89 11.14
C ARG A 354 -28.32 -16.57 11.21
N PRO A 355 -27.18 -16.44 10.49
CA PRO A 355 -26.47 -15.17 10.38
C PRO A 355 -27.17 -14.19 9.42
N ILE A 356 -27.12 -12.90 9.75
CA ILE A 356 -27.49 -11.75 8.93
C ILE A 356 -26.24 -10.86 8.81
N THR A 357 -25.64 -10.80 7.62
CA THR A 357 -24.32 -10.17 7.37
C THR A 357 -24.43 -8.92 6.49
N GLY A 358 -23.32 -8.18 6.34
CA GLY A 358 -23.23 -7.00 5.47
C GLY A 358 -23.66 -5.70 6.12
N LEU A 359 -23.63 -5.58 7.46
CA LEU A 359 -23.94 -4.33 8.16
C LEU A 359 -22.90 -3.23 7.90
N GLY A 360 -21.66 -3.59 7.57
CA GLY A 360 -20.48 -2.72 7.49
C GLY A 360 -19.71 -2.63 8.82
N PHE A 361 -20.42 -2.78 9.94
CA PHE A 361 -19.88 -2.67 11.30
C PHE A 361 -20.35 -3.83 12.19
N SER A 362 -19.62 -4.04 13.28
CA SER A 362 -20.05 -4.90 14.38
C SER A 362 -21.07 -4.16 15.25
N PRO A 363 -22.32 -4.62 15.37
CA PRO A 363 -23.34 -3.90 16.12
C PRO A 363 -23.09 -4.04 17.62
N THR A 364 -23.12 -2.91 18.31
CA THR A 364 -23.02 -2.84 19.77
C THR A 364 -24.40 -3.04 20.42
N TYR A 365 -25.49 -2.61 19.76
CA TYR A 365 -26.86 -2.83 20.18
C TYR A 365 -27.78 -3.10 18.99
N LEU A 366 -28.77 -3.97 19.15
CA LEU A 366 -29.67 -4.40 18.08
C LEU A 366 -31.12 -4.42 18.57
N ILE A 367 -32.04 -3.93 17.74
CA ILE A 367 -33.49 -4.06 17.88
C ILE A 367 -34.02 -4.86 16.68
N ILE A 368 -34.91 -5.82 16.92
CA ILE A 368 -35.61 -6.59 15.88
C ILE A 368 -37.13 -6.55 16.12
N THR A 369 -37.90 -6.36 15.06
CA THR A 369 -39.37 -6.51 15.02
C THR A 369 -39.77 -7.12 13.68
N SER A 370 -41.02 -7.59 13.55
CA SER A 370 -41.64 -7.88 12.25
C SER A 370 -42.76 -6.86 11.98
N THR A 371 -43.23 -6.78 10.73
CA THR A 371 -44.45 -6.03 10.33
C THR A 371 -45.66 -6.94 10.07
N ASP A 372 -45.53 -8.26 10.24
CA ASP A 372 -46.61 -9.22 10.06
C ASP A 372 -47.77 -9.01 11.04
N ALA A 373 -49.00 -9.29 10.58
CA ALA A 373 -50.20 -9.13 11.40
C ALA A 373 -50.22 -9.99 12.67
N SER A 374 -49.43 -11.07 12.71
CA SER A 374 -49.28 -11.98 13.87
C SER A 374 -47.98 -11.79 14.65
N ARG A 375 -47.22 -10.71 14.37
CA ARG A 375 -45.91 -10.44 14.99
C ARG A 375 -45.94 -10.52 16.51
N LYS A 376 -44.80 -10.91 17.08
CA LYS A 376 -44.55 -10.86 18.52
C LYS A 376 -44.08 -9.45 18.94
N PRO A 377 -43.90 -9.18 20.24
CA PRO A 377 -43.15 -8.02 20.71
C PRO A 377 -41.71 -8.04 20.16
N GLY A 378 -41.09 -6.87 20.05
CA GLY A 378 -39.72 -6.75 19.57
C GLY A 378 -38.72 -7.39 20.52
N ALA A 379 -37.69 -8.02 19.96
CA ALA A 379 -36.51 -8.47 20.67
C ALA A 379 -35.41 -7.41 20.59
N HIS A 380 -34.53 -7.35 21.59
CA HIS A 380 -33.37 -6.48 21.57
C HIS A 380 -32.20 -7.05 22.39
N ARG A 381 -30.98 -6.69 22.00
CA ARG A 381 -29.75 -7.18 22.65
C ARG A 381 -28.61 -6.19 22.49
N GLY A 382 -27.81 -6.02 23.55
CA GLY A 382 -26.51 -5.36 23.52
C GLY A 382 -25.34 -6.26 23.93
N THR A 383 -24.10 -5.83 23.70
CA THR A 383 -22.87 -6.61 23.97
C THR A 383 -22.70 -7.05 25.42
N GLU A 384 -23.37 -6.40 26.36
CA GLU A 384 -23.34 -6.76 27.78
C GLU A 384 -24.01 -8.10 28.13
N HIS A 385 -24.76 -8.68 27.19
CA HIS A 385 -25.45 -9.97 27.36
C HIS A 385 -24.49 -11.14 27.09
N THR A 386 -24.50 -12.14 27.97
CA THR A 386 -23.63 -13.32 27.88
C THR A 386 -24.35 -14.55 27.33
N GLY A 387 -23.65 -15.38 26.57
CA GLY A 387 -24.25 -16.50 25.83
C GLY A 387 -25.25 -15.99 24.80
N ASP A 388 -26.34 -16.72 24.58
CA ASP A 388 -27.32 -16.40 23.53
C ASP A 388 -28.48 -15.50 24.03
N SER A 389 -28.32 -14.90 25.22
CA SER A 389 -29.38 -14.19 25.95
C SER A 389 -29.78 -12.86 25.30
N SER A 390 -31.09 -12.63 25.21
CA SER A 390 -31.73 -11.46 24.62
C SER A 390 -32.92 -10.99 25.45
N GLN A 391 -33.26 -9.71 25.31
CA GLN A 391 -34.38 -9.09 26.00
C GLN A 391 -35.58 -8.88 25.08
N SER A 392 -36.76 -8.68 25.66
CA SER A 392 -37.96 -8.26 24.94
C SER A 392 -38.42 -6.88 25.41
N TYR A 393 -38.99 -6.11 24.48
CA TYR A 393 -39.70 -4.87 24.81
C TYR A 393 -41.02 -5.10 25.58
N SER A 394 -41.46 -6.35 25.73
CA SER A 394 -42.65 -6.74 26.50
C SER A 394 -42.35 -7.14 27.95
N ASN A 395 -43.39 -7.45 28.71
CA ASN A 395 -43.30 -7.91 30.11
C ASN A 395 -42.83 -9.37 30.22
N VAL A 396 -41.62 -9.66 29.71
CA VAL A 396 -41.02 -11.00 29.64
C VAL A 396 -39.57 -10.92 30.12
N ALA A 397 -39.11 -11.97 30.81
CA ALA A 397 -37.72 -12.10 31.24
C ALA A 397 -36.80 -12.36 30.03
N ASP A 398 -35.50 -12.28 30.23
CA ASP A 398 -34.54 -12.44 29.14
C ASP A 398 -34.41 -13.94 28.78
N SER A 399 -34.05 -14.27 27.53
CA SER A 399 -34.05 -15.65 27.02
C SER A 399 -33.08 -15.89 25.88
N SER A 400 -32.67 -17.15 25.71
CA SER A 400 -31.83 -17.62 24.61
C SER A 400 -32.62 -17.89 23.31
N ASN A 401 -31.91 -18.21 22.22
CA ASN A 401 -32.50 -18.56 20.91
C ASN A 401 -33.30 -17.40 20.26
N TRP A 402 -32.96 -16.14 20.59
CA TRP A 402 -33.51 -14.94 19.95
C TRP A 402 -32.41 -14.25 19.13
N ILE A 403 -31.65 -13.32 19.71
CA ILE A 403 -30.43 -12.75 19.11
C ILE A 403 -29.24 -13.42 19.79
N GLU A 404 -28.56 -14.29 19.08
CA GLU A 404 -27.60 -15.25 19.64
C GLU A 404 -26.20 -14.64 19.73
N SER A 405 -25.79 -13.90 18.69
CA SER A 405 -24.56 -13.11 18.66
C SER A 405 -24.76 -11.76 17.99
N LEU A 406 -23.85 -10.85 18.32
CA LEU A 406 -23.59 -9.62 17.58
C LEU A 406 -22.20 -9.83 16.95
N ASP A 407 -22.14 -9.89 15.62
CA ASP A 407 -20.99 -10.39 14.86
C ASP A 407 -20.11 -9.25 14.33
N SER A 408 -19.02 -9.54 13.62
CA SER A 408 -18.08 -8.51 13.13
C SER A 408 -18.63 -7.62 12.00
N ASP A 409 -19.64 -8.10 11.28
CA ASP A 409 -20.30 -7.45 10.13
C ASP A 409 -21.81 -7.79 10.10
N GLY A 410 -22.42 -8.04 11.26
CA GLY A 410 -23.72 -8.70 11.30
C GLY A 410 -24.25 -9.05 12.68
N PHE A 411 -25.24 -9.92 12.70
CA PHE A 411 -25.76 -10.57 13.90
C PHE A 411 -26.36 -11.93 13.54
N THR A 412 -26.41 -12.85 14.50
CA THR A 412 -27.03 -14.17 14.30
C THR A 412 -28.30 -14.29 15.13
N VAL A 413 -29.37 -14.80 14.50
CA VAL A 413 -30.66 -15.05 15.16
C VAL A 413 -30.98 -16.54 15.19
N GLY A 414 -31.65 -16.96 16.26
CA GLY A 414 -32.15 -18.32 16.42
C GLY A 414 -33.46 -18.58 15.67
N SER A 415 -34.20 -19.60 16.09
CA SER A 415 -35.47 -20.04 15.49
C SER A 415 -36.72 -19.37 16.04
N HIS A 416 -36.65 -18.57 17.12
CA HIS A 416 -37.84 -18.09 17.84
C HIS A 416 -38.71 -17.08 17.06
N ASP A 417 -40.04 -17.14 17.25
CA ASP A 417 -41.03 -16.30 16.57
C ASP A 417 -40.80 -14.77 16.70
N MET A 418 -40.06 -14.29 17.71
CA MET A 418 -39.72 -12.86 17.84
C MET A 418 -38.73 -12.38 16.78
N VAL A 419 -38.00 -13.28 16.12
CA VAL A 419 -36.86 -12.95 15.26
C VAL A 419 -36.80 -13.71 13.93
N ASN A 420 -37.41 -14.90 13.79
CA ASN A 420 -37.13 -15.74 12.61
C ASN A 420 -38.26 -16.69 12.17
N THR A 421 -39.54 -16.37 12.38
CA THR A 421 -40.66 -17.16 11.82
C THR A 421 -40.53 -17.30 10.30
N SER A 422 -40.69 -18.52 9.77
CA SER A 422 -40.58 -18.80 8.33
C SER A 422 -41.60 -17.99 7.50
N GLY A 423 -41.11 -17.23 6.51
CA GLY A 423 -41.91 -16.41 5.60
C GLY A 423 -42.42 -15.07 6.16
N TRP A 424 -41.94 -14.64 7.33
CA TRP A 424 -42.28 -13.32 7.91
C TRP A 424 -41.26 -12.25 7.57
N ALA A 425 -41.71 -11.01 7.39
CA ALA A 425 -40.84 -9.86 7.16
C ALA A 425 -40.32 -9.31 8.50
N TYR A 426 -39.04 -9.53 8.78
CA TYR A 426 -38.34 -8.92 9.91
C TYR A 426 -37.60 -7.65 9.49
N HIS A 427 -37.56 -6.69 10.41
CA HIS A 427 -36.94 -5.39 10.27
C HIS A 427 -36.05 -5.16 11.50
N TYR A 428 -34.86 -4.62 11.27
CA TYR A 428 -33.90 -4.36 12.35
C TYR A 428 -33.43 -2.91 12.40
N VAL A 429 -32.96 -2.51 13.58
CA VAL A 429 -32.12 -1.33 13.79
C VAL A 429 -30.86 -1.80 14.50
N ALA A 430 -29.74 -1.74 13.80
CA ALA A 430 -28.41 -2.06 14.31
C ALA A 430 -27.69 -0.76 14.68
N PHE A 431 -27.13 -0.70 15.88
CA PHE A 431 -26.35 0.43 16.39
C PHE A 431 -24.88 0.03 16.51
N GLY A 432 -23.96 0.94 16.22
CA GLY A 432 -22.53 0.78 16.46
C GLY A 432 -21.98 1.84 17.44
N SER A 433 -20.68 1.75 17.73
CA SER A 433 -19.97 2.70 18.63
C SER A 433 -19.48 3.99 17.95
N GLY A 434 -19.70 4.14 16.64
CA GLY A 434 -18.86 4.97 15.77
C GLY A 434 -17.53 4.28 15.46
N GLY A 435 -16.87 4.72 14.38
CA GLY A 435 -15.63 4.13 13.88
C GLY A 435 -14.44 5.08 13.81
N THR A 436 -13.24 4.50 13.81
CA THR A 436 -11.99 5.21 13.52
C THR A 436 -11.85 5.46 12.03
N LEU A 437 -11.67 6.72 11.63
CA LEU A 437 -11.45 7.12 10.24
C LEU A 437 -10.21 6.42 9.65
N GLN A 438 -10.38 5.77 8.50
CA GLN A 438 -9.31 5.02 7.81
C GLN A 438 -8.68 5.83 6.68
N VAL A 439 -7.35 5.79 6.59
CA VAL A 439 -6.59 6.52 5.57
C VAL A 439 -6.28 5.64 4.37
N GLY A 440 -7.24 5.58 3.46
CA GLY A 440 -7.00 5.14 2.10
C GLY A 440 -7.00 6.30 1.10
N LYS A 441 -7.25 5.99 -0.16
CA LYS A 441 -6.98 6.91 -1.27
C LYS A 441 -8.06 8.00 -1.36
N SER A 442 -7.64 9.27 -1.36
CA SER A 442 -8.49 10.42 -1.64
C SER A 442 -8.68 10.61 -3.15
N ALA A 443 -9.74 11.29 -3.57
CA ALA A 443 -9.96 11.63 -4.98
C ALA A 443 -10.52 13.06 -5.15
N LYS A 444 -10.10 13.73 -6.24
CA LYS A 444 -10.63 15.04 -6.63
C LYS A 444 -11.87 14.90 -7.51
N TRP A 445 -13.03 15.36 -7.04
CA TRP A 445 -14.33 15.16 -7.66
C TRP A 445 -15.32 16.31 -7.40
N PRO A 446 -15.85 16.96 -8.44
CA PRO A 446 -15.15 17.24 -9.70
C PRO A 446 -13.90 18.09 -9.43
N ASP A 447 -14.01 19.09 -8.56
CA ASP A 447 -12.99 20.10 -8.22
C ASP A 447 -12.58 20.11 -6.74
N LYS A 448 -13.37 19.50 -5.84
CA LYS A 448 -13.06 19.35 -4.42
C LYS A 448 -12.34 18.04 -4.14
N TRP A 449 -11.63 17.93 -3.02
CA TRP A 449 -11.06 16.66 -2.56
C TRP A 449 -11.98 15.95 -1.58
N ILE A 450 -12.15 14.64 -1.81
CA ILE A 450 -12.89 13.76 -0.91
C ILE A 450 -11.91 12.79 -0.28
N VAL A 451 -11.88 12.80 1.05
CA VAL A 451 -11.02 11.99 1.91
C VAL A 451 -11.86 10.86 2.52
N PRO A 452 -11.40 9.60 2.45
CA PRO A 452 -12.13 8.46 3.01
C PRO A 452 -12.32 8.54 4.53
N GLY A 453 -13.46 8.01 4.99
CA GLY A 453 -13.74 7.80 6.42
C GLY A 453 -13.60 6.35 6.88
N GLY A 454 -13.24 5.43 5.99
CA GLY A 454 -13.30 3.99 6.23
C GLY A 454 -14.71 3.42 6.14
N ASP A 455 -14.91 2.27 6.80
CA ASP A 455 -16.17 1.50 6.75
C ASP A 455 -17.24 2.01 7.74
N ASN A 456 -16.77 2.69 8.80
CA ASN A 456 -17.53 2.92 10.03
C ASN A 456 -17.59 4.41 10.44
N ALA A 457 -17.19 5.31 9.54
CA ALA A 457 -17.24 6.75 9.75
C ALA A 457 -17.35 7.49 8.41
N ASP A 458 -18.08 8.59 8.40
CA ASP A 458 -18.45 9.34 7.20
C ASP A 458 -17.24 10.06 6.55
N SER A 459 -17.15 9.99 5.22
CA SER A 459 -16.08 10.62 4.44
C SER A 459 -16.09 12.15 4.55
N GLN A 460 -14.94 12.78 4.31
CA GLN A 460 -14.74 14.22 4.50
C GLN A 460 -14.49 14.93 3.17
N GLU A 461 -15.22 16.01 2.91
CA GLU A 461 -15.02 16.87 1.73
C GLU A 461 -14.24 18.13 2.12
N LEU A 462 -13.10 18.38 1.47
CA LEU A 462 -12.37 19.64 1.53
C LEU A 462 -13.07 20.66 0.63
N THR A 463 -13.77 21.62 1.23
CA THR A 463 -14.63 22.56 0.49
C THR A 463 -13.95 23.87 0.16
N THR A 464 -13.05 24.34 1.04
CA THR A 464 -12.30 25.59 0.87
C THR A 464 -10.89 25.42 1.40
N VAL A 465 -9.90 25.70 0.55
CA VAL A 465 -8.48 25.84 0.93
C VAL A 465 -8.19 27.32 1.18
N HIS A 466 -7.82 27.66 2.41
CA HIS A 466 -7.47 29.01 2.83
C HIS A 466 -5.98 29.30 2.61
N ASP A 467 -5.63 30.57 2.42
CA ASP A 467 -4.27 31.01 2.08
C ASP A 467 -3.35 31.22 3.31
N GLU A 468 -2.08 31.57 3.07
CA GLU A 468 -1.11 31.85 4.13
C GLU A 468 -1.39 33.13 4.95
N SER A 469 -2.35 33.97 4.56
CA SER A 469 -2.54 35.31 5.16
C SER A 469 -3.32 35.30 6.48
N GLY A 470 -3.86 34.14 6.90
CA GLY A 470 -4.48 33.94 8.21
C GLY A 470 -6.00 34.19 8.26
N ALA A 471 -6.69 34.09 7.14
CA ALA A 471 -8.14 34.31 7.03
C ALA A 471 -8.97 33.02 7.26
N GLY A 472 -8.64 32.23 8.29
CA GLY A 472 -9.38 31.03 8.73
C GLY A 472 -8.68 29.69 8.44
N ASP A 473 -9.10 28.65 9.17
CA ASP A 473 -8.73 27.25 8.92
C ASP A 473 -9.39 26.72 7.63
N ASP A 474 -8.88 25.63 7.06
CA ASP A 474 -9.54 24.96 5.95
C ASP A 474 -10.94 24.48 6.32
N THR A 475 -11.88 24.69 5.39
CA THR A 475 -13.26 24.28 5.56
C THR A 475 -13.44 22.84 5.08
N TRP A 476 -13.86 21.98 6.01
CA TRP A 476 -14.14 20.57 5.77
C TRP A 476 -15.61 20.28 6.09
N THR A 477 -16.25 19.41 5.30
CA THR A 477 -17.66 19.02 5.45
C THR A 477 -17.81 17.50 5.47
N THR A 478 -18.46 16.97 6.50
CA THR A 478 -18.80 15.54 6.58
C THR A 478 -19.85 15.16 5.53
N LEU A 479 -19.51 14.22 4.65
CA LEU A 479 -20.41 13.61 3.68
C LEU A 479 -21.20 12.49 4.38
N TYR A 480 -22.20 12.89 5.17
CA TYR A 480 -22.99 11.99 6.01
C TYR A 480 -23.58 10.80 5.24
N GLY A 481 -23.31 9.59 5.73
CA GLY A 481 -23.72 8.32 5.11
C GLY A 481 -22.75 7.78 4.05
N LEU A 482 -21.83 8.60 3.52
CA LEU A 482 -20.89 8.17 2.48
C LEU A 482 -19.63 7.55 3.11
N THR A 483 -19.65 6.24 3.35
CA THR A 483 -18.44 5.49 3.74
C THR A 483 -17.60 5.05 2.54
N ALA A 484 -16.29 5.00 2.77
CA ALA A 484 -15.29 4.50 1.84
C ALA A 484 -13.96 4.40 2.57
N ARG A 485 -13.21 3.32 2.36
CA ARG A 485 -11.76 3.27 2.59
C ARG A 485 -10.99 3.95 1.46
N HIS A 486 -11.43 3.80 0.20
CA HIS A 486 -10.72 4.34 -0.96
C HIS A 486 -11.70 4.99 -1.93
N PHE A 487 -11.30 6.12 -2.51
CA PHE A 487 -11.94 6.73 -3.66
C PHE A 487 -11.01 6.74 -4.87
N GLN A 488 -11.58 6.66 -6.06
CA GLN A 488 -10.87 6.84 -7.32
C GLN A 488 -11.82 7.43 -8.36
N ARG A 489 -11.43 8.56 -8.98
CA ARG A 489 -12.17 9.12 -10.11
C ARG A 489 -12.09 8.17 -11.30
N LYS A 490 -13.20 8.01 -12.02
CA LYS A 490 -13.34 7.20 -13.23
C LYS A 490 -14.02 8.01 -14.33
N GLY A 491 -13.25 8.80 -15.08
CA GLY A 491 -13.74 9.79 -16.03
C GLY A 491 -14.67 10.82 -15.37
N ASN A 492 -15.96 10.77 -15.74
CA ASN A 492 -17.03 11.56 -15.14
C ASN A 492 -17.90 10.72 -14.17
N LYS A 493 -17.26 9.88 -13.34
CA LYS A 493 -17.86 9.23 -12.17
C LYS A 493 -16.85 9.16 -11.03
N LEU A 494 -17.35 9.06 -9.80
CA LEU A 494 -16.54 8.68 -8.64
C LEU A 494 -16.75 7.19 -8.34
N GLY A 495 -15.65 6.45 -8.18
CA GLY A 495 -15.64 5.11 -7.61
C GLY A 495 -15.25 5.15 -6.14
N ARG A 496 -15.85 4.27 -5.34
CA ARG A 496 -15.50 4.06 -3.94
C ARG A 496 -15.37 2.58 -3.61
N ALA A 497 -14.55 2.28 -2.61
CA ALA A 497 -14.45 0.97 -1.99
C ALA A 497 -14.61 1.07 -0.48
N THR A 498 -15.39 0.18 0.11
CA THR A 498 -15.31 -0.18 1.54
C THR A 498 -14.45 -1.43 1.69
N LYS A 499 -14.41 -2.04 2.88
CA LYS A 499 -13.62 -3.23 3.23
C LYS A 499 -13.60 -4.31 2.14
N ARG A 500 -14.74 -4.65 1.55
CA ARG A 500 -14.87 -5.77 0.60
C ARG A 500 -15.65 -5.45 -0.67
N HIS A 501 -16.22 -4.25 -0.77
CA HIS A 501 -17.20 -3.88 -1.79
C HIS A 501 -16.76 -2.66 -2.60
N VAL A 502 -17.06 -2.64 -3.89
CA VAL A 502 -16.85 -1.50 -4.79
C VAL A 502 -18.16 -1.02 -5.40
N SER A 503 -18.33 0.30 -5.51
CA SER A 503 -19.43 0.93 -6.24
C SER A 503 -18.94 2.14 -7.04
N LEU A 504 -19.63 2.44 -8.14
CA LEU A 504 -19.50 3.69 -8.90
C LEU A 504 -20.76 4.53 -8.69
N CYS A 505 -20.59 5.82 -8.43
CA CYS A 505 -21.72 6.75 -8.38
C CYS A 505 -22.37 6.83 -9.78
N SER A 506 -23.69 6.72 -9.84
CA SER A 506 -24.44 6.69 -11.09
C SER A 506 -24.61 8.07 -11.72
N ALA A 507 -24.60 9.13 -10.90
CA ALA A 507 -24.78 10.54 -11.23
C ALA A 507 -23.74 11.43 -10.51
N ASP A 508 -23.76 12.74 -10.76
CA ASP A 508 -22.77 13.69 -10.21
C ASP A 508 -23.00 14.06 -8.73
N ASP A 509 -24.17 13.79 -8.17
CA ASP A 509 -24.47 13.93 -6.74
C ASP A 509 -24.00 12.68 -5.97
N ILE A 510 -22.91 12.84 -5.21
CA ILE A 510 -22.33 11.80 -4.35
C ILE A 510 -23.02 11.66 -2.99
N THR A 511 -23.87 12.63 -2.60
CA THR A 511 -24.48 12.69 -1.25
C THR A 511 -25.76 11.87 -1.17
N ASN A 512 -26.46 11.71 -2.29
CA ASN A 512 -27.56 10.75 -2.38
C ASN A 512 -27.02 9.31 -2.50
N LEU A 513 -27.21 8.51 -1.44
CA LEU A 513 -26.78 7.11 -1.41
C LEU A 513 -27.47 6.24 -2.47
N ASP A 514 -28.69 6.58 -2.90
CA ASP A 514 -29.40 5.87 -3.98
C ASP A 514 -28.65 5.94 -5.32
N ASN A 515 -27.76 6.93 -5.50
CA ASN A 515 -26.93 7.04 -6.70
C ASN A 515 -25.80 6.00 -6.70
N TRP A 516 -25.42 5.41 -5.57
CA TRP A 516 -24.35 4.41 -5.49
C TRP A 516 -24.93 3.00 -5.60
N GLY A 517 -24.46 2.23 -6.60
CA GLY A 517 -24.85 0.83 -6.80
C GLY A 517 -24.76 0.03 -5.49
N SER A 518 -25.83 -0.73 -5.18
CA SER A 518 -26.38 -0.72 -3.83
C SER A 518 -25.41 -1.15 -2.73
N GLU A 519 -25.20 -0.26 -1.77
CA GLU A 519 -24.55 -0.56 -0.49
C GLU A 519 -25.60 -0.84 0.62
N TYR A 520 -26.82 -0.31 0.43
CA TYR A 520 -27.96 -0.38 1.35
C TYR A 520 -29.31 -0.59 0.61
N GLY A 521 -29.34 -1.29 -0.55
CA GLY A 521 -30.51 -1.19 -1.47
C GLY A 521 -30.86 -2.36 -2.41
N GLY A 522 -30.50 -3.61 -2.12
CA GLY A 522 -31.12 -4.78 -2.77
C GLY A 522 -30.61 -5.20 -4.16
N VAL A 523 -29.44 -4.73 -4.58
CA VAL A 523 -28.65 -5.39 -5.64
C VAL A 523 -27.22 -5.54 -5.11
N ASP A 524 -26.70 -6.77 -5.07
CA ASP A 524 -25.49 -7.09 -4.30
C ASP A 524 -24.27 -6.25 -4.74
N PRO A 525 -23.62 -5.53 -3.82
CA PRO A 525 -22.33 -4.93 -4.10
C PRO A 525 -21.28 -6.05 -4.24
N VAL A 526 -20.53 -6.07 -5.33
CA VAL A 526 -19.76 -7.27 -5.68
C VAL A 526 -18.52 -7.42 -4.78
N ALA A 527 -18.64 -8.36 -3.84
CA ALA A 527 -17.61 -8.71 -2.87
C ALA A 527 -16.39 -9.40 -3.53
N ILE A 528 -15.19 -9.16 -2.99
CA ILE A 528 -14.00 -9.92 -3.37
C ILE A 528 -14.04 -11.36 -2.82
N SER A 529 -13.68 -12.30 -3.71
CA SER A 529 -13.37 -13.74 -3.53
C SER A 529 -13.74 -14.43 -2.21
N SER A 530 -13.08 -14.06 -1.10
CA SER A 530 -13.13 -14.75 0.20
C SER A 530 -13.48 -13.78 1.33
N PRO A 531 -14.14 -14.22 2.43
CA PRO A 531 -14.35 -13.41 3.64
C PRO A 531 -13.09 -12.72 4.17
N ASP A 532 -11.93 -13.35 4.05
CA ASP A 532 -10.65 -12.90 4.60
C ASP A 532 -9.89 -11.89 3.72
N VAL A 533 -10.43 -11.54 2.55
CA VAL A 533 -9.77 -10.62 1.61
C VAL A 533 -10.38 -9.22 1.73
N GLU A 534 -9.50 -8.22 1.91
CA GLU A 534 -9.87 -6.81 2.07
C GLU A 534 -9.35 -5.97 0.90
N ILE A 535 -10.07 -4.91 0.54
CA ILE A 535 -9.65 -3.92 -0.45
C ILE A 535 -8.64 -2.96 0.17
N THR A 536 -7.55 -2.73 -0.55
CA THR A 536 -6.38 -1.94 -0.14
C THR A 536 -6.13 -0.73 -1.05
N ASP A 537 -6.68 -0.71 -2.27
CA ASP A 537 -6.66 0.46 -3.15
C ASP A 537 -7.60 0.41 -4.37
N LEU A 538 -7.75 1.55 -5.04
CA LEU A 538 -8.43 1.69 -6.33
C LEU A 538 -7.58 2.47 -7.33
N VAL A 539 -7.56 2.05 -8.60
CA VAL A 539 -6.81 2.71 -9.69
C VAL A 539 -7.64 2.76 -10.97
N GLU A 540 -7.72 3.91 -11.63
CA GLU A 540 -8.38 4.03 -12.94
C GLU A 540 -7.49 3.48 -14.06
N TRP A 541 -7.99 2.52 -14.82
CA TRP A 541 -7.29 1.96 -15.97
C TRP A 541 -8.21 1.90 -17.21
N GLY A 542 -7.94 2.78 -18.18
CA GLY A 542 -8.71 2.85 -19.42
C GLY A 542 -10.19 3.20 -19.17
N SER A 543 -11.06 2.22 -19.34
CA SER A 543 -12.51 2.31 -19.10
C SER A 543 -12.99 1.51 -17.88
N GLU A 544 -12.08 0.96 -17.08
CA GLU A 544 -12.32 0.05 -15.95
C GLU A 544 -11.71 0.64 -14.66
N LEU A 545 -12.08 0.09 -13.49
CA LEU A 545 -11.31 0.27 -12.26
C LEU A 545 -10.52 -1.01 -11.98
N ALA A 546 -9.24 -0.86 -11.69
CA ALA A 546 -8.46 -1.89 -11.02
C ALA A 546 -8.69 -1.77 -9.50
N VAL A 547 -9.03 -2.89 -8.87
CA VAL A 547 -9.30 -2.99 -7.43
C VAL A 547 -8.16 -3.79 -6.81
N CYS A 548 -7.40 -3.14 -5.93
CA CYS A 548 -6.28 -3.75 -5.23
C CYS A 548 -6.76 -4.33 -3.90
N ALA A 549 -6.26 -5.51 -3.54
CA ALA A 549 -6.67 -6.25 -2.37
C ALA A 549 -5.49 -6.95 -1.70
N THR A 550 -5.71 -7.44 -0.48
CA THR A 550 -4.68 -8.14 0.32
C THR A 550 -4.13 -9.41 -0.34
N ASP A 551 -4.86 -10.00 -1.29
CA ASP A 551 -4.49 -11.20 -2.04
C ASP A 551 -4.06 -10.94 -3.52
N GLY A 552 -4.07 -9.69 -3.98
CA GLY A 552 -3.72 -9.34 -5.37
C GLY A 552 -4.48 -8.15 -5.97
N MET A 553 -4.82 -8.25 -7.26
CA MET A 553 -5.56 -7.21 -8.00
C MET A 553 -6.63 -7.80 -8.92
N TYR A 554 -7.78 -7.13 -8.97
CA TYR A 554 -8.98 -7.48 -9.75
C TYR A 554 -9.38 -6.35 -10.71
N ARG A 555 -10.23 -6.66 -11.71
CA ARG A 555 -10.91 -5.66 -12.54
C ARG A 555 -12.39 -5.53 -12.18
N PHE A 556 -12.86 -4.29 -12.12
CA PHE A 556 -14.25 -3.91 -12.02
C PHE A 556 -14.68 -3.13 -13.28
N ASP A 557 -15.64 -3.69 -14.03
CA ASP A 557 -16.14 -3.09 -15.28
C ASP A 557 -17.14 -1.93 -15.04
N GLY A 558 -17.78 -1.94 -13.87
CA GLY A 558 -18.85 -1.02 -13.48
C GLY A 558 -20.15 -1.71 -13.05
N VAL A 559 -20.23 -3.03 -13.21
CA VAL A 559 -21.32 -3.90 -12.77
C VAL A 559 -20.79 -4.98 -11.83
N ALA A 560 -19.66 -5.63 -12.15
CA ALA A 560 -19.09 -6.70 -11.36
C ALA A 560 -17.57 -6.80 -11.41
N LEU A 561 -17.00 -7.55 -10.46
CA LEU A 561 -15.63 -8.01 -10.52
C LEU A 561 -15.53 -9.16 -11.53
N SER A 562 -14.72 -9.00 -12.57
CA SER A 562 -14.68 -9.97 -13.68
C SER A 562 -13.79 -11.18 -13.39
N ARG A 563 -12.62 -10.95 -12.78
CA ARG A 563 -11.64 -11.95 -12.30
C ARG A 563 -10.45 -11.25 -11.61
N GLN A 564 -9.62 -12.04 -10.94
CA GLN A 564 -8.28 -11.64 -10.51
C GLN A 564 -7.34 -11.57 -11.73
N GLU A 565 -6.44 -10.59 -11.75
CA GLU A 565 -5.54 -10.26 -12.87
C GLU A 565 -4.07 -10.17 -12.44
N LEU A 566 -3.83 -9.90 -11.14
CA LEU A 566 -2.61 -10.24 -10.42
C LEU A 566 -3.01 -11.17 -9.27
N PRO A 567 -2.90 -12.51 -9.39
CA PRO A 567 -2.83 -13.38 -8.23
C PRO A 567 -1.45 -13.23 -7.59
N LEU A 568 -1.37 -13.13 -6.26
CA LEU A 568 -0.07 -13.16 -5.59
C LEU A 568 0.57 -14.54 -5.74
N LEU A 569 1.74 -14.56 -6.39
CA LEU A 569 2.59 -15.74 -6.41
C LEU A 569 3.04 -16.06 -4.97
N HIS A 570 3.24 -17.34 -4.69
CA HIS A 570 3.46 -17.90 -3.35
C HIS A 570 2.31 -17.76 -2.33
N GLY A 571 1.21 -17.04 -2.65
CA GLY A 571 -0.02 -17.02 -1.85
C GLY A 571 0.04 -16.22 -0.55
N LEU A 572 0.92 -15.21 -0.48
CA LEU A 572 1.17 -14.38 0.71
C LEU A 572 0.17 -13.22 0.83
N THR A 573 -0.94 -13.42 1.55
CA THR A 573 -1.87 -12.33 1.91
C THR A 573 -1.24 -11.37 2.92
N ASP A 574 -1.28 -10.07 2.65
CA ASP A 574 -0.72 -9.02 3.51
C ASP A 574 -1.53 -7.71 3.38
N ASP A 575 -1.78 -7.04 4.51
CA ASP A 575 -2.62 -5.85 4.63
C ASP A 575 -2.12 -4.62 3.85
N ASP A 576 -0.85 -4.57 3.46
CA ASP A 576 -0.26 -3.49 2.67
C ASP A 576 -0.19 -3.80 1.16
N ASN A 577 -0.50 -5.03 0.73
CA ASN A 577 -0.45 -5.41 -0.69
C ASN A 577 -1.33 -4.49 -1.54
N GLY A 578 -0.76 -3.88 -2.58
CA GLY A 578 -1.45 -2.94 -3.46
C GLY A 578 -1.72 -1.55 -2.90
N LYS A 579 -1.38 -1.23 -1.64
CA LYS A 579 -1.47 0.16 -1.14
C LYS A 579 -0.54 1.07 -1.94
N ASN A 580 -1.04 2.25 -2.31
CA ASN A 580 -0.35 3.23 -3.15
C ASN A 580 0.04 2.67 -4.53
N THR A 581 -0.80 1.78 -5.09
CA THR A 581 -0.69 1.35 -6.49
C THR A 581 -0.86 2.53 -7.43
N LEU A 582 0.09 2.66 -8.36
CA LEU A 582 0.20 3.74 -9.34
C LEU A 582 -0.20 3.26 -10.73
N ARG A 583 -0.81 4.14 -11.53
CA ARG A 583 -0.87 3.94 -12.99
C ARG A 583 0.21 4.79 -13.66
N TYR A 584 1.13 4.13 -14.37
CA TYR A 584 2.13 4.78 -15.21
C TYR A 584 1.83 4.50 -16.68
N ALA A 585 1.50 5.55 -17.43
CA ALA A 585 1.07 5.48 -18.84
C ALA A 585 -0.08 4.48 -19.10
N SER A 586 0.26 3.26 -19.58
CA SER A 586 -0.67 2.16 -19.89
C SER A 586 -0.53 0.95 -18.95
N TRP A 587 0.33 1.04 -17.95
CA TRP A 587 0.66 0.00 -16.99
C TRP A 587 0.11 0.33 -15.61
N ILE A 588 -0.07 -0.71 -14.80
CA ILE A 588 -0.26 -0.57 -13.35
C ILE A 588 1.05 -1.04 -12.68
N LEU A 589 1.50 -0.27 -11.71
CA LEU A 589 2.67 -0.56 -10.87
C LEU A 589 2.15 -0.86 -9.45
N TYR A 590 2.18 -2.14 -9.09
CA TYR A 590 1.54 -2.71 -7.91
C TYR A 590 2.61 -3.16 -6.90
N PRO A 591 2.71 -2.51 -5.73
CA PRO A 591 3.61 -2.92 -4.66
C PRO A 591 3.03 -4.09 -3.86
N SER A 592 3.88 -5.01 -3.39
CA SER A 592 3.47 -6.15 -2.56
C SER A 592 4.56 -6.60 -1.59
N ALA A 593 4.22 -7.53 -0.70
CA ALA A 593 5.15 -8.28 0.13
C ALA A 593 5.98 -9.34 -0.64
N ASP A 594 5.59 -9.72 -1.86
CA ASP A 594 6.33 -10.62 -2.76
C ASP A 594 7.07 -9.84 -3.87
N GLY A 595 7.37 -8.55 -3.64
CA GLY A 595 8.08 -7.67 -4.56
C GLY A 595 7.22 -6.62 -5.27
N TYR A 596 7.80 -5.97 -6.29
CA TYR A 596 7.15 -4.92 -7.10
C TYR A 596 6.72 -5.44 -8.47
N TRP A 597 5.47 -5.20 -8.87
CA TRP A 597 4.87 -5.81 -10.06
C TRP A 597 4.47 -4.76 -11.09
N ARG A 598 4.84 -5.00 -12.35
CA ARG A 598 4.28 -4.27 -13.50
C ARG A 598 3.25 -5.14 -14.21
N TRP A 599 2.03 -4.64 -14.31
CA TRP A 599 0.91 -5.30 -14.98
C TRP A 599 0.44 -4.53 -16.22
N ARG A 600 0.03 -5.26 -17.26
CA ARG A 600 -0.58 -4.72 -18.48
C ARG A 600 -1.47 -5.76 -19.16
N TYR A 601 -2.75 -5.43 -19.37
CA TYR A 601 -3.71 -6.24 -20.16
C TYR A 601 -3.93 -7.71 -19.70
N GLY A 602 -3.45 -8.09 -18.51
CA GLY A 602 -3.50 -9.47 -17.99
C GLY A 602 -2.14 -10.16 -17.95
N GLU A 603 -1.13 -9.60 -18.63
CA GLU A 603 0.28 -9.99 -18.46
C GLU A 603 0.89 -9.24 -17.29
N HIS A 604 1.77 -9.91 -16.54
CA HIS A 604 2.49 -9.32 -15.42
C HIS A 604 3.92 -9.82 -15.35
N ILE A 605 4.81 -8.94 -14.88
CA ILE A 605 6.19 -9.29 -14.52
C ILE A 605 6.56 -8.62 -13.19
N ARG A 606 7.36 -9.31 -12.38
CA ARG A 606 8.07 -8.70 -11.25
C ARG A 606 9.20 -7.83 -11.79
N VAL A 607 9.42 -6.67 -11.19
CA VAL A 607 10.29 -5.59 -11.67
C VAL A 607 10.99 -4.86 -10.52
N ASP A 608 11.39 -5.59 -9.47
CA ASP A 608 12.14 -5.05 -8.34
C ASP A 608 13.66 -5.29 -8.47
N SER A 609 14.44 -4.78 -7.51
CA SER A 609 15.89 -5.00 -7.46
C SER A 609 16.30 -6.45 -7.19
N ASP A 610 15.41 -7.29 -6.64
CA ASP A 610 15.68 -8.72 -6.41
C ASP A 610 15.55 -9.56 -7.69
N THR A 611 14.84 -9.08 -8.72
CA THR A 611 14.57 -9.84 -9.96
C THR A 611 15.50 -9.53 -11.14
N ILE A 612 16.63 -8.88 -10.85
CA ILE A 612 17.63 -8.51 -11.86
C ILE A 612 18.45 -9.76 -12.33
N PRO A 613 18.77 -9.91 -13.64
CA PRO A 613 19.46 -11.09 -14.18
C PRO A 613 20.83 -11.40 -13.54
N GLY A 614 20.83 -12.36 -12.62
CA GLY A 614 22.01 -12.80 -11.87
C GLY A 614 21.74 -12.93 -10.37
N HIS A 615 20.71 -12.25 -9.85
CA HIS A 615 20.34 -12.24 -8.44
C HIS A 615 19.51 -13.48 -8.01
N GLY A 616 19.90 -14.66 -8.49
CA GLY A 616 19.23 -15.93 -8.20
C GLY A 616 19.73 -16.59 -6.89
N PRO A 617 18.88 -17.37 -6.19
CA PRO A 617 19.26 -18.06 -4.98
C PRO A 617 20.37 -19.08 -5.25
N ALA A 618 21.43 -19.03 -4.44
CA ALA A 618 22.68 -19.72 -4.73
C ALA A 618 23.00 -20.76 -3.65
N LYS A 619 23.26 -22.00 -4.08
CA LYS A 619 23.61 -23.10 -3.18
C LYS A 619 24.78 -22.74 -2.27
N GLU A 620 24.59 -23.03 -0.98
CA GLU A 620 25.59 -22.94 0.09
C GLU A 620 26.04 -21.51 0.47
N THR A 621 25.30 -20.46 0.07
CA THR A 621 25.41 -19.12 0.69
C THR A 621 24.32 -18.85 1.72
N SER A 622 24.63 -18.06 2.76
CA SER A 622 23.71 -17.73 3.86
C SER A 622 22.76 -16.56 3.57
N ASN A 623 23.02 -15.80 2.52
CA ASN A 623 22.34 -14.54 2.21
C ASN A 623 21.64 -14.70 0.87
N GLU A 624 20.40 -15.18 0.92
CA GLU A 624 19.49 -15.24 -0.22
C GLU A 624 18.92 -13.84 -0.56
N PRO A 625 18.32 -13.64 -1.75
CA PRO A 625 17.57 -12.43 -2.08
C PRO A 625 16.51 -12.12 -1.01
N VAL A 626 16.40 -10.85 -0.62
CA VAL A 626 15.68 -10.48 0.62
C VAL A 626 14.15 -10.50 0.43
N ASN A 627 13.69 -10.38 -0.82
CA ASN A 627 12.29 -10.19 -1.20
C ASN A 627 11.71 -8.94 -0.56
N LEU A 628 12.16 -7.80 -1.08
CA LEU A 628 11.74 -6.49 -0.60
C LEU A 628 10.19 -6.34 -0.59
N LYS A 629 9.64 -5.88 0.54
CA LYS A 629 8.24 -5.47 0.64
C LYS A 629 8.11 -4.02 0.15
N HIS A 630 7.34 -3.78 -0.89
CA HIS A 630 7.11 -2.43 -1.44
C HIS A 630 5.85 -1.76 -0.84
N TYR A 631 5.82 -0.42 -0.79
CA TYR A 631 4.75 0.35 -0.14
C TYR A 631 4.05 1.45 -0.97
N GLY A 632 4.59 1.77 -2.15
CA GLY A 632 4.07 2.85 -2.97
C GLY A 632 5.12 3.44 -3.90
N SER A 633 4.67 4.16 -4.92
CA SER A 633 5.53 4.69 -5.97
C SER A 633 4.93 5.91 -6.64
N ASP A 634 5.78 6.83 -7.10
CA ASP A 634 5.39 8.01 -7.89
C ASP A 634 6.52 8.40 -8.87
N PHE A 635 6.34 9.41 -9.71
CA PHE A 635 7.26 9.69 -10.82
C PHE A 635 7.42 11.17 -11.17
N CYS A 636 8.58 11.54 -11.73
CA CYS A 636 8.87 12.86 -12.27
C CYS A 636 9.54 12.72 -13.64
N GLY A 637 8.81 13.02 -14.72
CA GLY A 637 9.28 12.70 -16.08
C GLY A 637 9.44 11.19 -16.26
N ASP A 638 10.60 10.76 -16.75
CA ASP A 638 10.96 9.34 -16.92
C ASP A 638 11.59 8.71 -15.66
N HIS A 639 11.68 9.46 -14.54
CA HIS A 639 12.20 8.98 -13.26
C HIS A 639 11.08 8.46 -12.38
N ILE A 640 11.24 7.23 -11.85
CA ILE A 640 10.28 6.62 -10.91
C ILE A 640 10.92 6.52 -9.53
N TYR A 641 10.16 6.82 -8.48
CA TYR A 641 10.55 6.74 -7.08
C TYR A 641 9.64 5.75 -6.35
N HIS A 642 10.19 4.94 -5.45
CA HIS A 642 9.39 3.99 -4.69
C HIS A 642 9.98 3.66 -3.31
N ALA A 643 9.10 3.37 -2.36
CA ALA A 643 9.46 2.93 -1.02
C ALA A 643 9.38 1.40 -0.90
N ALA A 644 10.37 0.83 -0.20
CA ALA A 644 10.47 -0.60 0.08
C ALA A 644 11.02 -0.86 1.50
N TYR A 645 11.08 -2.12 1.92
CA TYR A 645 11.58 -2.55 3.22
C TYR A 645 12.26 -3.93 3.13
N ASP A 646 13.42 -4.05 3.76
CA ASP A 646 14.33 -5.21 3.70
C ASP A 646 14.24 -6.15 4.92
N GLY A 647 13.21 -5.98 5.76
CA GLY A 647 13.09 -6.67 7.05
C GLY A 647 13.78 -5.96 8.23
N VAL A 648 14.55 -4.90 7.98
CA VAL A 648 15.25 -4.09 8.99
C VAL A 648 15.06 -2.59 8.77
N ASN A 649 15.34 -2.10 7.56
CA ASN A 649 15.32 -0.70 7.15
C ASN A 649 14.25 -0.45 6.08
N PHE A 650 13.70 0.76 6.09
CA PHE A 650 12.94 1.30 4.98
C PHE A 650 13.90 1.95 3.97
N LEU A 651 13.66 1.66 2.70
CA LEU A 651 14.48 2.07 1.57
C LEU A 651 13.65 2.99 0.66
N LEU A 652 14.23 4.11 0.22
CA LEU A 652 13.69 4.94 -0.86
C LEU A 652 14.60 4.83 -2.08
N PHE A 653 14.08 4.26 -3.15
CA PHE A 653 14.79 4.07 -4.41
C PHE A 653 14.36 5.10 -5.46
N HIS A 654 15.31 5.41 -6.33
CA HIS A 654 15.14 6.13 -7.59
C HIS A 654 15.48 5.19 -8.74
N VAL A 655 14.64 5.19 -9.77
CA VAL A 655 14.77 4.35 -10.95
C VAL A 655 14.78 5.26 -12.17
N ARG A 656 15.73 5.03 -13.09
CA ARG A 656 15.92 5.86 -14.28
C ARG A 656 16.35 5.03 -15.50
N PRO A 657 15.96 5.41 -16.72
CA PRO A 657 16.52 4.86 -17.94
C PRO A 657 17.97 5.33 -18.15
N VAL A 658 18.81 4.46 -18.70
CA VAL A 658 20.17 4.76 -19.15
C VAL A 658 20.37 4.10 -20.52
N GLY A 659 20.08 4.84 -21.58
CA GLY A 659 20.06 4.28 -22.95
C GLY A 659 18.94 3.24 -23.11
N GLU A 660 19.31 1.97 -23.23
CA GLU A 660 18.38 0.83 -23.32
C GLU A 660 18.27 0.03 -22.00
N GLU A 661 18.96 0.47 -20.94
CA GLU A 661 18.97 -0.14 -19.60
C GLU A 661 18.18 0.69 -18.57
N VAL A 662 17.99 0.13 -17.37
CA VAL A 662 17.32 0.78 -16.24
C VAL A 662 18.17 0.60 -14.98
N VAL A 663 18.54 1.69 -14.31
CA VAL A 663 19.37 1.66 -13.10
C VAL A 663 18.54 1.99 -11.86
N TRP A 664 18.89 1.34 -10.75
CA TRP A 664 18.21 1.38 -9.45
C TRP A 664 19.16 1.96 -8.39
N ASP A 665 18.83 3.15 -7.89
CA ASP A 665 19.66 3.95 -7.00
C ASP A 665 18.98 4.12 -5.64
N CYS A 666 19.60 3.67 -4.55
CA CYS A 666 19.08 3.91 -3.20
C CYS A 666 19.42 5.34 -2.73
N LEU A 667 18.39 6.18 -2.51
CA LEU A 667 18.54 7.55 -2.00
C LEU A 667 18.50 7.61 -0.46
N VAL A 668 17.81 6.67 0.16
CA VAL A 668 17.60 6.57 1.61
C VAL A 668 17.61 5.13 2.05
N SER A 669 18.44 4.79 3.03
CA SER A 669 18.16 3.75 4.03
C SER A 669 17.92 4.42 5.39
N THR A 670 16.90 3.96 6.14
CA THR A 670 16.53 4.48 7.46
C THR A 670 15.69 3.48 8.27
N THR A 671 15.74 3.56 9.60
CA THR A 671 14.81 2.82 10.49
C THR A 671 13.45 3.48 10.61
N ASN A 672 13.29 4.72 10.12
CA ASN A 672 12.03 5.45 10.17
C ASN A 672 11.07 4.93 9.10
N ALA A 673 9.79 4.74 9.45
CA ALA A 673 8.81 4.18 8.53
C ALA A 673 8.56 5.07 7.31
N ILE A 674 8.75 4.52 6.12
CA ILE A 674 8.38 5.13 4.82
C ILE A 674 7.22 4.31 4.23
N LYS A 675 5.98 4.69 4.56
CA LYS A 675 4.75 4.01 4.10
C LYS A 675 4.09 4.65 2.87
N THR A 676 4.55 5.83 2.45
CA THR A 676 4.06 6.54 1.25
C THR A 676 5.15 7.42 0.65
N VAL A 677 5.03 7.69 -0.65
CA VAL A 677 5.89 8.53 -1.50
C VAL A 677 5.00 9.31 -2.46
N TYR A 678 5.31 10.57 -2.71
CA TYR A 678 4.52 11.47 -3.57
C TYR A 678 5.44 12.54 -4.20
N VAL A 679 5.27 12.85 -5.49
CA VAL A 679 6.00 13.90 -6.22
C VAL A 679 5.08 15.09 -6.45
N THR A 680 5.43 16.24 -5.85
CA THR A 680 4.56 17.43 -5.90
C THR A 680 4.65 18.21 -7.21
N SER A 681 3.65 19.06 -7.45
CA SER A 681 3.66 20.09 -8.50
C SER A 681 4.92 20.97 -8.49
N GLN A 682 5.49 21.22 -7.30
CA GLN A 682 6.72 21.98 -7.08
C GLN A 682 8.00 21.14 -7.28
N ARG A 683 7.86 19.95 -7.88
CA ARG A 683 8.93 18.95 -8.07
C ARG A 683 9.64 18.58 -6.76
N GLN A 684 8.90 18.37 -5.67
CA GLN A 684 9.47 17.86 -4.42
C GLN A 684 9.06 16.40 -4.26
N LEU A 685 10.03 15.51 -4.10
CA LEU A 685 9.82 14.13 -3.70
C LEU A 685 9.58 14.12 -2.19
N VAL A 686 8.32 14.01 -1.77
CA VAL A 686 7.90 13.99 -0.36
C VAL A 686 7.57 12.55 0.03
N PHE A 687 7.94 12.17 1.25
CA PHE A 687 7.78 10.81 1.75
C PHE A 687 7.63 10.79 3.27
N GLY A 688 7.02 9.72 3.81
CA GLY A 688 6.91 9.53 5.26
C GLY A 688 8.28 9.34 5.91
N TRP A 689 8.46 9.88 7.12
CA TRP A 689 9.71 9.83 7.88
C TRP A 689 9.43 9.42 9.33
N GLY A 690 8.88 8.21 9.51
CA GLY A 690 8.24 7.84 10.76
C GLY A 690 6.94 8.65 10.89
N ASN A 691 6.77 9.37 11.99
CA ASN A 691 5.59 10.23 12.21
C ASN A 691 5.70 11.60 11.51
N ASP A 692 6.88 11.97 11.02
CA ASP A 692 7.13 13.24 10.33
C ASP A 692 7.13 13.07 8.81
N LEU A 693 7.34 14.15 8.06
CA LEU A 693 7.65 14.11 6.62
C LEU A 693 9.12 14.41 6.36
N ALA A 694 9.65 13.80 5.30
CA ALA A 694 10.88 14.20 4.65
C ALA A 694 10.61 14.59 3.19
N TYR A 695 11.42 15.49 2.65
CA TYR A 695 11.38 15.85 1.24
C TYR A 695 12.78 16.08 0.65
N ILE A 696 12.89 15.80 -0.65
CA ILE A 696 14.03 16.06 -1.51
C ILE A 696 13.54 16.95 -2.66
N GLN A 697 14.23 18.05 -2.96
CA GLN A 697 13.93 18.85 -4.15
C GLN A 697 14.40 18.08 -5.39
N LEU A 698 13.58 18.05 -6.44
CA LEU A 698 13.94 17.53 -7.76
C LEU A 698 14.17 18.68 -8.75
N SER A 699 15.11 18.44 -9.65
CA SER A 699 15.51 19.32 -10.75
C SER A 699 14.43 19.40 -11.84
N GLN A 700 14.61 20.27 -12.84
CA GLN A 700 13.67 20.40 -13.96
C GLN A 700 13.45 19.08 -14.76
N GLY A 701 14.47 18.22 -14.84
CA GLY A 701 14.39 16.91 -15.51
C GLY A 701 13.71 15.82 -14.68
N GLY A 702 13.59 16.02 -13.36
CA GLY A 702 13.06 15.05 -12.42
C GLY A 702 14.14 14.34 -11.58
N GLU A 703 15.42 14.40 -11.94
CA GLU A 703 16.52 13.94 -11.08
C GLU A 703 16.57 14.71 -9.74
N PRO A 704 17.04 14.12 -8.62
CA PRO A 704 17.26 14.83 -7.35
C PRO A 704 18.19 16.04 -7.54
N ASP A 705 17.78 17.21 -7.04
CA ASP A 705 18.46 18.47 -7.36
C ASP A 705 19.76 18.66 -6.57
N GLY A 706 20.79 19.17 -7.25
CA GLY A 706 22.16 19.28 -6.77
C GLY A 706 22.44 20.46 -5.83
N GLY A 707 21.45 20.83 -5.00
CA GLY A 707 21.51 21.99 -4.11
C GLY A 707 22.48 21.82 -2.94
N ASN A 708 23.78 22.01 -3.20
CA ASN A 708 24.93 21.81 -2.29
C ASN A 708 25.20 20.33 -1.93
N PHE A 709 26.17 19.74 -2.63
CA PHE A 709 26.61 18.34 -2.43
C PHE A 709 27.46 18.14 -1.17
N GLY A 710 26.80 18.05 -0.01
CA GLY A 710 27.37 17.40 1.17
C GLY A 710 27.28 18.20 2.47
N ASN A 711 27.15 17.47 3.57
CA ASN A 711 27.26 17.99 4.93
C ASN A 711 28.64 17.66 5.52
N ALA A 712 29.19 18.54 6.34
CA ALA A 712 30.52 18.34 6.93
C ALA A 712 30.51 17.16 7.92
N SER A 713 31.54 16.31 7.90
CA SER A 713 31.61 15.07 8.71
C SER A 713 30.67 13.92 8.28
N LEU A 714 30.14 13.93 7.06
CA LEU A 714 29.28 12.85 6.54
C LEU A 714 30.09 11.62 6.08
N ILE A 715 29.56 10.41 6.35
CA ILE A 715 30.01 9.15 5.74
C ILE A 715 28.99 8.72 4.68
N THR A 716 29.45 8.39 3.48
CA THR A 716 28.68 7.85 2.35
C THR A 716 29.15 6.43 2.09
N THR A 717 28.24 5.45 1.94
CA THR A 717 28.62 4.05 1.66
C THR A 717 27.91 3.56 0.42
N VAL A 718 28.67 3.17 -0.60
CA VAL A 718 28.15 2.65 -1.87
C VAL A 718 28.54 1.20 -1.99
N TYR A 719 27.57 0.30 -1.97
CA TYR A 719 27.79 -1.09 -2.34
C TYR A 719 27.62 -1.19 -3.86
N LEU A 720 28.50 -1.96 -4.50
CA LEU A 720 28.56 -2.17 -5.93
C LEU A 720 28.07 -3.58 -6.26
N ASP A 721 28.07 -3.91 -7.56
CA ASP A 721 27.74 -5.23 -8.07
C ASP A 721 28.45 -6.37 -7.36
N GLU A 722 27.74 -7.50 -7.26
CA GLU A 722 28.37 -8.79 -7.07
C GLU A 722 28.87 -9.31 -8.41
N ILE A 723 30.17 -9.17 -8.64
CA ILE A 723 30.80 -9.63 -9.87
C ILE A 723 30.98 -11.15 -9.77
N ILE A 724 30.29 -11.90 -10.63
CA ILE A 724 30.60 -13.32 -10.87
C ILE A 724 31.91 -13.38 -11.63
N LEU A 725 32.99 -13.78 -10.97
CA LEU A 725 34.34 -13.86 -11.54
C LEU A 725 34.50 -15.10 -12.40
N ALA A 726 33.91 -16.23 -11.97
CA ALA A 726 33.72 -17.44 -12.76
C ALA A 726 32.60 -18.31 -12.17
N ASP A 727 31.92 -19.09 -13.01
CA ASP A 727 31.04 -20.17 -12.58
C ASP A 727 31.93 -21.37 -12.20
N ASP A 728 31.64 -22.02 -11.06
CA ASP A 728 32.30 -23.24 -10.53
C ASP A 728 33.84 -23.22 -10.34
N ILE A 729 34.52 -22.09 -10.59
CA ILE A 729 35.99 -21.96 -10.47
C ILE A 729 36.35 -20.80 -9.53
N ASP A 730 37.28 -21.05 -8.61
CA ASP A 730 37.85 -20.04 -7.70
C ASP A 730 38.76 -19.05 -8.46
N VAL A 731 38.64 -17.75 -8.18
CA VAL A 731 39.56 -16.72 -8.70
C VAL A 731 40.35 -16.09 -7.56
N ARG A 732 41.68 -16.23 -7.59
CA ARG A 732 42.64 -15.58 -6.69
C ARG A 732 42.66 -14.08 -6.97
N LEU A 733 42.39 -13.28 -5.95
CA LEU A 733 42.31 -11.83 -6.07
C LEU A 733 43.73 -11.23 -6.02
N ARG A 734 44.06 -10.27 -6.90
CA ARG A 734 45.39 -9.63 -6.94
C ARG A 734 45.37 -8.15 -6.63
N MET A 735 44.63 -7.35 -7.39
CA MET A 735 44.54 -5.91 -7.15
C MET A 735 43.27 -5.29 -7.76
N LEU A 736 42.85 -4.15 -7.20
CA LEU A 736 41.98 -3.18 -7.85
C LEU A 736 42.81 -1.99 -8.36
N LYS A 737 42.33 -1.34 -9.41
CA LYS A 737 42.61 0.09 -9.65
C LYS A 737 41.32 0.87 -9.46
N VAL A 738 41.40 2.05 -8.87
CA VAL A 738 40.26 2.95 -8.66
C VAL A 738 40.62 4.30 -9.27
N ALA A 739 39.82 4.77 -10.22
CA ALA A 739 39.93 6.11 -10.79
C ALA A 739 38.99 7.07 -10.04
N CYS A 740 39.45 8.28 -9.73
CA CYS A 740 38.64 9.31 -9.05
C CYS A 740 39.05 10.74 -9.45
N ARG A 741 38.17 11.70 -9.13
CA ARG A 741 38.28 13.14 -9.39
C ARG A 741 37.65 13.94 -8.23
N ASN A 742 38.08 15.19 -8.04
CA ASN A 742 37.66 16.09 -6.96
C ASN A 742 37.76 15.44 -5.56
N SER A 743 38.69 14.51 -5.38
CA SER A 743 38.87 13.65 -4.20
C SER A 743 40.19 13.99 -3.52
N ASP A 744 40.18 14.21 -2.21
CA ASP A 744 41.32 14.79 -1.50
C ASP A 744 41.45 14.28 -0.04
N ALA A 745 42.24 14.96 0.79
CA ALA A 745 42.37 14.63 2.21
C ALA A 745 41.17 15.12 3.06
N GLN A 746 40.27 15.92 2.49
CA GLN A 746 39.05 16.42 3.15
C GLN A 746 37.83 15.54 2.83
N TYR A 747 37.78 14.88 1.68
CA TYR A 747 36.85 13.82 1.30
C TYR A 747 37.62 12.62 0.73
N LYS A 748 37.85 11.62 1.58
CA LYS A 748 38.59 10.40 1.25
C LYS A 748 37.66 9.26 0.80
N TRP A 749 38.18 8.27 0.08
CA TRP A 749 37.49 7.01 -0.21
C TRP A 749 38.22 5.79 0.36
N GLU A 750 37.47 4.83 0.89
CA GLU A 750 37.96 3.50 1.30
C GLU A 750 37.23 2.42 0.50
N VAL A 751 37.89 1.32 0.14
CA VAL A 751 37.26 0.20 -0.59
C VAL A 751 37.30 -1.08 0.24
N PHE A 752 36.22 -1.85 0.16
CA PHE A 752 35.99 -3.11 0.84
C PHE A 752 35.46 -4.15 -0.16
N ALA A 753 35.59 -5.43 0.17
CA ALA A 753 35.09 -6.55 -0.61
C ALA A 753 34.46 -7.62 0.29
N SER A 754 33.25 -8.06 -0.08
CA SER A 754 32.68 -9.35 0.31
C SER A 754 33.11 -10.39 -0.74
N ARG A 755 33.39 -11.61 -0.28
CA ARG A 755 33.79 -12.76 -1.10
C ARG A 755 32.83 -13.91 -0.82
N ASP A 756 32.15 -14.41 -1.84
CA ASP A 756 31.22 -15.56 -1.75
C ASP A 756 30.20 -15.44 -0.60
N GLY A 757 29.62 -14.24 -0.41
CA GLY A 757 28.64 -13.94 0.65
C GLY A 757 29.24 -13.65 2.04
N GLY A 758 30.56 -13.76 2.21
CA GLY A 758 31.25 -13.46 3.47
C GLY A 758 31.26 -11.97 3.86
N ALA A 759 31.61 -11.66 5.11
CA ALA A 759 31.67 -10.29 5.61
C ALA A 759 32.65 -9.38 4.83
N PHE A 760 32.30 -8.10 4.69
CA PHE A 760 33.11 -7.11 3.98
C PHE A 760 34.44 -6.81 4.68
N ALA A 761 35.56 -7.11 4.02
CA ALA A 761 36.91 -6.78 4.46
C ALA A 761 37.52 -5.65 3.62
N LYS A 762 38.33 -4.78 4.22
CA LYS A 762 38.97 -3.64 3.52
C LYS A 762 40.02 -4.10 2.50
N VAL A 763 40.13 -3.39 1.38
CA VAL A 763 41.06 -3.66 0.28
C VAL A 763 42.01 -2.47 0.12
N GLY A 764 43.30 -2.69 0.39
CA GLY A 764 44.33 -1.64 0.30
C GLY A 764 44.15 -0.49 1.31
N ALA A 765 44.65 0.69 0.89
CA ALA A 765 44.68 1.91 1.69
C ALA A 765 43.65 2.94 1.21
N ASP A 766 43.47 4.00 1.98
CA ASP A 766 42.57 5.12 1.69
C ASP A 766 43.04 5.89 0.43
N ILE A 767 42.08 6.32 -0.39
CA ILE A 767 42.28 7.20 -1.54
C ILE A 767 42.02 8.63 -1.09
N THR A 768 43.03 9.50 -1.22
CA THR A 768 42.99 10.89 -0.72
C THR A 768 43.51 11.91 -1.74
N ALA A 769 43.46 11.57 -3.03
CA ALA A 769 43.93 12.40 -4.14
C ALA A 769 43.37 11.90 -5.48
N ASP A 770 43.15 12.82 -6.42
CA ASP A 770 42.72 12.56 -7.80
C ASP A 770 43.62 11.59 -8.58
N GLY A 771 43.03 10.92 -9.57
CA GLY A 771 43.71 10.02 -10.50
C GLY A 771 43.43 8.56 -10.22
N VAL A 772 44.38 7.68 -10.53
CA VAL A 772 44.21 6.21 -10.50
C VAL A 772 45.05 5.58 -9.39
N THR A 773 44.41 5.26 -8.26
CA THR A 773 45.04 4.54 -7.14
C THR A 773 45.05 3.03 -7.38
N LYS A 774 46.11 2.33 -6.94
CA LYS A 774 46.19 0.86 -6.93
C LYS A 774 45.92 0.37 -5.51
N LEU A 775 44.97 -0.55 -5.34
CA LEU A 775 44.67 -1.19 -4.06
C LEU A 775 44.98 -2.68 -4.16
N ALA A 776 45.82 -3.20 -3.26
CA ALA A 776 46.17 -4.61 -3.23
C ALA A 776 45.36 -5.34 -2.14
N TRP A 777 45.03 -6.60 -2.41
CA TRP A 777 44.74 -7.55 -1.32
C TRP A 777 46.07 -8.02 -0.69
N ASP A 778 46.00 -8.61 0.50
CA ASP A 778 47.20 -9.17 1.17
C ASP A 778 47.87 -10.23 0.29
N PRO A 779 49.09 -10.00 -0.22
CA PRO A 779 49.76 -10.91 -1.14
C PRO A 779 50.27 -12.20 -0.46
N THR A 780 50.22 -12.27 0.87
CA THR A 780 50.60 -13.46 1.66
C THR A 780 49.41 -14.37 1.97
N ALA A 781 48.18 -13.88 1.79
CA ALA A 781 46.96 -14.63 2.02
C ALA A 781 46.44 -15.27 0.72
N ASN A 782 46.09 -16.56 0.76
CA ASN A 782 45.41 -17.25 -0.34
C ASN A 782 43.93 -16.83 -0.42
N LEU A 783 43.69 -15.61 -0.90
CA LEU A 783 42.36 -15.02 -1.04
C LEU A 783 41.79 -15.35 -2.43
N THR A 784 40.96 -16.40 -2.51
CA THR A 784 40.08 -16.66 -3.65
C THR A 784 38.69 -16.06 -3.45
N ALA A 785 37.94 -15.88 -4.53
CA ALA A 785 36.49 -15.77 -4.54
C ALA A 785 35.93 -16.31 -5.87
N ARG A 786 34.67 -16.78 -5.90
CA ARG A 786 33.93 -16.98 -7.18
C ARG A 786 33.05 -15.78 -7.49
N ARG A 787 32.48 -15.19 -6.46
CA ARG A 787 31.65 -13.97 -6.48
C ARG A 787 32.26 -12.90 -5.57
N LEU A 788 32.36 -11.67 -6.09
CA LEU A 788 33.01 -10.55 -5.42
C LEU A 788 32.08 -9.33 -5.41
N ARG A 789 31.47 -9.02 -4.26
CA ARG A 789 30.70 -7.78 -4.07
C ARG A 789 31.61 -6.70 -3.48
N LEU A 790 31.77 -5.58 -4.17
CA LEU A 790 32.59 -4.46 -3.69
C LEU A 790 31.75 -3.45 -2.90
N LYS A 791 32.39 -2.70 -2.01
CA LYS A 791 31.79 -1.59 -1.26
C LYS A 791 32.79 -0.45 -1.11
N VAL A 792 32.41 0.75 -1.51
CA VAL A 792 33.17 1.98 -1.33
C VAL A 792 32.60 2.76 -0.16
N VAL A 793 33.44 3.39 0.65
CA VAL A 793 33.04 4.32 1.72
C VAL A 793 33.72 5.67 1.49
N GLY A 794 32.94 6.68 1.12
CA GLY A 794 33.37 8.08 1.10
C GLY A 794 33.25 8.69 2.49
N THR A 795 34.23 9.47 2.95
CA THR A 795 34.20 10.12 4.26
C THR A 795 34.63 11.57 4.16
N ALA A 796 33.68 12.48 4.38
CA ALA A 796 33.95 13.90 4.53
C ALA A 796 34.50 14.20 5.92
N THR A 797 35.47 15.10 6.00
CA THR A 797 35.95 15.70 7.25
C THR A 797 35.06 16.87 7.67
N GLY A 798 35.17 17.32 8.92
CA GLY A 798 34.48 18.52 9.43
C GLY A 798 34.93 19.85 8.82
N SER A 799 35.85 19.83 7.84
CA SER A 799 36.33 21.01 7.10
C SER A 799 36.14 20.88 5.58
N PHE A 800 35.53 19.79 5.11
CA PHE A 800 35.15 19.65 3.71
C PHE A 800 34.12 20.73 3.34
N THR A 801 34.43 21.52 2.31
CA THR A 801 33.51 22.53 1.76
C THR A 801 33.03 22.01 0.40
N PRO A 802 31.71 21.80 0.20
CA PRO A 802 31.17 21.48 -1.12
C PRO A 802 31.55 22.56 -2.13
N THR A 803 32.33 22.18 -3.14
CA THR A 803 32.51 22.98 -4.35
C THR A 803 31.40 22.62 -5.35
N ALA A 804 31.28 23.39 -6.44
CA ALA A 804 30.28 23.12 -7.48
C ALA A 804 30.51 21.79 -8.26
N THR A 805 31.64 21.11 -8.04
CA THR A 805 31.96 19.82 -8.65
C THR A 805 32.28 18.80 -7.55
N PRO A 806 31.39 17.85 -7.25
CA PRO A 806 31.55 16.93 -6.12
C PRO A 806 32.68 15.90 -6.32
N PRO A 807 33.19 15.28 -5.23
CA PRO A 807 34.05 14.11 -5.28
C PRO A 807 33.40 12.96 -6.04
N GLU A 808 34.09 12.41 -7.04
CA GLU A 808 33.60 11.37 -7.94
C GLU A 808 34.62 10.22 -8.03
N ILE A 809 34.15 8.97 -7.96
CA ILE A 809 34.85 7.85 -8.62
C ILE A 809 34.52 7.91 -10.12
N ILE A 810 35.39 7.35 -10.97
CA ILE A 810 35.21 7.31 -12.44
C ILE A 810 35.42 5.87 -12.98
N GLY A 811 35.73 4.90 -12.11
CA GLY A 811 35.78 3.49 -12.50
C GLY A 811 36.65 2.64 -11.60
N ILE A 812 36.30 1.36 -11.47
CA ILE A 812 37.03 0.37 -10.68
C ILE A 812 37.37 -0.82 -11.57
N TYR A 813 38.64 -1.21 -11.58
CA TYR A 813 39.19 -2.22 -12.48
C TYR A 813 39.73 -3.40 -11.67
N PHE A 814 39.17 -4.59 -11.88
CA PHE A 814 39.57 -5.83 -11.20
C PHE A 814 40.74 -6.53 -11.89
N TYR A 815 41.60 -7.17 -11.09
CA TYR A 815 42.68 -8.06 -11.55
C TYR A 815 42.75 -9.29 -10.62
N GLY A 816 42.74 -10.49 -11.22
CA GLY A 816 42.81 -11.79 -10.54
C GLY A 816 43.14 -12.94 -11.50
N GLU A 817 43.33 -14.14 -10.96
CA GLU A 817 43.79 -15.36 -11.66
C GLU A 817 42.92 -16.56 -11.27
N THR A 818 42.54 -17.43 -12.21
CA THR A 818 41.77 -18.66 -11.90
C THR A 818 42.61 -19.70 -11.16
N VAL A 819 41.97 -20.46 -10.27
CA VAL A 819 42.60 -21.45 -9.36
C VAL A 819 41.98 -22.84 -9.55
N PRO A 820 42.78 -23.92 -9.64
CA PRO A 820 44.25 -23.93 -9.70
C PRO A 820 44.75 -23.17 -10.93
N ASP A 821 45.96 -22.59 -10.83
CA ASP A 821 46.61 -21.93 -11.95
C ASP A 821 46.68 -22.91 -13.12
N ASP A 822 45.89 -22.67 -14.16
CA ASP A 822 45.66 -23.65 -15.23
C ASP A 822 46.95 -23.76 -16.05
N ALA A 823 47.73 -24.80 -15.74
CA ALA A 823 49.17 -24.76 -15.91
C ALA A 823 49.54 -24.73 -17.41
N GLU A 824 50.07 -23.57 -17.81
CA GLU A 824 50.69 -23.25 -19.10
C GLU A 824 50.86 -24.46 -20.03
N ILE A 825 50.03 -24.52 -21.08
CA ILE A 825 50.11 -25.60 -22.08
C ILE A 825 51.34 -25.38 -22.95
N ILE A 826 52.51 -25.82 -22.45
CA ILE A 826 53.80 -25.72 -23.14
C ILE A 826 53.76 -26.54 -24.44
N ARG A 827 53.43 -25.87 -25.55
CA ARG A 827 53.49 -26.44 -26.90
C ARG A 827 54.92 -26.37 -27.44
N ALA A 828 55.73 -27.37 -27.10
CA ALA A 828 57.03 -27.55 -27.73
C ALA A 828 56.89 -28.13 -29.16
N VAL A 829 57.24 -27.35 -30.18
CA VAL A 829 57.47 -27.87 -31.54
C VAL A 829 58.92 -28.33 -31.61
N VAL A 830 59.14 -29.62 -31.89
CA VAL A 830 60.47 -30.21 -32.06
C VAL A 830 60.63 -30.64 -33.51
N ASP A 831 61.63 -30.07 -34.19
CA ASP A 831 62.08 -30.59 -35.49
C ASP A 831 62.75 -31.96 -35.27
N LEU A 832 62.19 -32.99 -35.90
CA LEU A 832 62.64 -34.38 -35.79
C LEU A 832 63.69 -34.74 -36.86
N GLU A 833 63.63 -34.09 -38.03
CA GLU A 833 64.53 -34.39 -39.15
C GLU A 833 65.94 -33.87 -38.86
N SER A 834 66.06 -32.63 -38.35
CA SER A 834 67.37 -32.03 -38.01
C SER A 834 68.14 -32.77 -36.90
N TYR A 835 67.47 -33.64 -36.12
CA TYR A 835 68.09 -34.42 -35.04
C TYR A 835 68.14 -35.93 -35.31
N GLY A 836 67.71 -36.39 -36.49
CA GLY A 836 67.80 -37.80 -36.90
C GLY A 836 67.04 -38.79 -36.00
N ARG A 837 66.02 -38.33 -35.25
CA ARG A 837 65.20 -39.17 -34.37
C ARG A 837 63.80 -39.31 -34.95
N SER A 838 63.27 -40.53 -35.02
CA SER A 838 61.92 -40.73 -35.54
C SER A 838 60.86 -40.29 -34.51
N PRO A 839 59.62 -39.99 -34.95
CA PRO A 839 58.50 -39.74 -34.03
C PRO A 839 58.29 -40.87 -33.00
N LYS A 840 58.62 -42.11 -33.39
CA LYS A 840 58.52 -43.31 -32.55
C LYS A 840 59.52 -43.28 -31.39
N ASP A 841 60.71 -42.73 -31.59
CA ASP A 841 61.77 -42.70 -30.57
C ASP A 841 61.44 -41.69 -29.46
N ILE A 842 60.96 -40.50 -29.85
CA ILE A 842 60.49 -39.51 -28.87
C ILE A 842 59.22 -39.99 -28.15
N LYS A 843 58.29 -40.65 -28.86
CA LYS A 843 57.10 -41.28 -28.26
C LYS A 843 57.47 -42.38 -27.25
N ALA A 844 58.52 -43.16 -27.52
CA ALA A 844 59.04 -44.14 -26.58
C ALA A 844 59.72 -43.49 -25.36
N GLU A 845 60.53 -42.44 -25.55
CA GLU A 845 61.21 -41.74 -24.46
C GLU A 845 60.22 -41.00 -23.53
N LEU A 846 59.20 -40.36 -24.10
CA LEU A 846 58.10 -39.76 -23.34
C LEU A 846 57.34 -40.82 -22.52
N LYS A 847 57.00 -41.96 -23.13
CA LYS A 847 56.29 -43.05 -22.45
C LYS A 847 57.14 -43.76 -21.38
N ALA A 848 58.47 -43.72 -21.51
CA ALA A 848 59.38 -44.15 -20.45
C ALA A 848 59.39 -43.18 -19.25
N ARG A 849 59.37 -41.86 -19.49
CA ARG A 849 59.24 -40.85 -18.43
C ARG A 849 57.85 -40.83 -17.77
N GLU A 850 56.82 -41.24 -18.50
CA GLU A 850 55.48 -41.50 -17.98
C GLU A 850 55.40 -42.73 -17.08
N ASN A 851 56.01 -43.85 -17.49
CA ASN A 851 56.16 -45.03 -16.63
C ASN A 851 57.04 -44.77 -15.38
N ALA A 852 57.90 -43.75 -15.43
CA ALA A 852 58.68 -43.27 -14.27
C ALA A 852 57.94 -42.24 -13.40
N GLY A 853 56.73 -41.82 -13.79
CA GLY A 853 55.90 -40.86 -13.03
C GLY A 853 56.37 -39.40 -13.06
N VAL A 854 57.26 -39.03 -13.99
CA VAL A 854 57.87 -37.68 -14.06
C VAL A 854 57.10 -36.72 -14.96
N CYS A 855 56.37 -37.24 -15.95
CA CYS A 855 55.39 -36.50 -16.75
C CYS A 855 54.28 -37.46 -17.22
N ARG A 856 53.24 -36.97 -17.89
CA ARG A 856 52.09 -37.78 -18.32
C ARG A 856 51.33 -37.04 -19.44
N VAL A 857 51.03 -37.70 -20.55
CA VAL A 857 51.04 -37.03 -21.88
C VAL A 857 49.66 -36.98 -22.57
N ARG A 858 49.11 -35.76 -22.77
CA ARG A 858 47.83 -35.54 -23.50
C ARG A 858 48.02 -35.29 -24.99
N ASN A 859 47.21 -35.97 -25.81
CA ASN A 859 46.82 -35.49 -27.14
C ASN A 859 45.68 -34.44 -26.98
N PRO A 860 45.66 -33.29 -27.69
CA PRO A 860 44.78 -32.17 -27.30
C PRO A 860 43.34 -32.18 -27.83
N ILE A 861 42.99 -33.05 -28.79
CA ILE A 861 41.68 -33.00 -29.47
C ILE A 861 40.75 -34.09 -28.92
N ASP A 862 41.21 -35.33 -28.80
CA ASP A 862 40.72 -36.30 -27.81
C ASP A 862 41.77 -37.42 -27.53
N ASN A 863 41.40 -38.51 -26.84
CA ASN A 863 42.34 -39.45 -26.20
C ASN A 863 42.92 -40.54 -27.12
N SER A 864 42.50 -40.59 -28.38
CA SER A 864 42.99 -41.58 -29.34
C SER A 864 43.95 -40.90 -30.32
N GLU A 865 45.08 -41.55 -30.56
CA GLU A 865 46.09 -41.16 -31.55
C GLU A 865 45.48 -41.36 -32.97
N GLU A 866 45.84 -40.64 -34.05
CA GLU A 866 47.20 -40.33 -34.53
C GLU A 866 47.35 -38.90 -35.18
N TYR A 867 48.16 -38.74 -36.23
CA TYR A 867 48.93 -37.52 -36.55
C TYR A 867 48.65 -36.86 -37.93
N VAL A 868 49.32 -35.70 -38.14
CA VAL A 868 49.87 -35.11 -39.40
C VAL A 868 49.15 -33.86 -39.96
N ILE A 869 49.95 -32.85 -40.34
CA ILE A 869 49.54 -31.62 -41.05
C ILE A 869 49.70 -31.81 -42.56
N ILE A 870 48.66 -31.53 -43.36
CA ILE A 870 48.72 -31.39 -44.82
C ILE A 870 47.89 -30.15 -45.25
N TYR A 871 48.23 -29.59 -46.42
CA TYR A 871 47.89 -28.23 -46.88
C TYR A 871 46.62 -28.11 -47.76
N GLN A 872 46.01 -26.91 -47.71
CA GLN A 872 45.41 -26.13 -48.81
C GLN A 872 43.95 -26.30 -49.31
N ALA A 873 43.39 -25.11 -49.63
CA ALA A 873 42.55 -24.75 -50.79
C ALA A 873 41.03 -24.54 -50.63
N ASN A 874 40.55 -23.46 -51.27
CA ASN A 874 39.13 -23.11 -51.45
C ASN A 874 38.43 -24.07 -52.42
N LEU A 875 37.13 -24.32 -52.21
CA LEU A 875 36.09 -24.21 -53.26
C LEU A 875 34.67 -24.21 -52.64
N ALA A 876 33.65 -23.96 -53.46
CA ALA A 876 32.35 -23.47 -53.01
C ALA A 876 31.25 -24.54 -52.76
N GLY A 877 30.58 -24.42 -51.60
CA GLY A 877 29.12 -24.54 -51.42
C GLY A 877 28.37 -25.84 -51.78
N VAL A 878 27.84 -26.52 -50.76
CA VAL A 878 26.66 -27.43 -50.83
C VAL A 878 25.73 -27.16 -49.62
N ARG A 879 24.46 -27.58 -49.71
CA ARG A 879 23.39 -27.32 -48.71
C ARG A 879 22.87 -28.60 -48.02
N GLN A 880 22.26 -28.38 -46.85
CA GLN A 880 21.13 -29.11 -46.24
C GLN A 880 21.32 -30.48 -45.53
N ARG A 881 20.68 -30.54 -44.34
CA ARG A 881 19.95 -31.66 -43.68
C ARG A 881 20.65 -33.01 -43.44
N GLY A 882 20.82 -33.31 -42.14
CA GLY A 882 19.92 -34.26 -41.45
C GLY A 882 20.46 -35.63 -41.04
N HIS A 883 20.03 -36.06 -39.84
CA HIS A 883 20.12 -37.39 -39.20
C HIS A 883 21.45 -37.89 -38.60
N GLU A 884 21.30 -38.34 -37.34
CA GLU A 884 22.02 -39.39 -36.59
C GLU A 884 23.47 -39.15 -36.06
N GLU A 885 23.76 -39.77 -34.90
CA GLU A 885 24.93 -39.59 -34.00
C GLU A 885 25.74 -40.92 -33.87
N PRO A 886 26.70 -41.16 -32.92
CA PRO A 886 27.48 -40.29 -32.00
C PRO A 886 29.00 -40.68 -31.85
N THR A 887 29.65 -40.19 -30.78
CA THR A 887 30.66 -40.83 -29.86
C THR A 887 32.21 -40.60 -29.90
N ALA A 888 32.72 -40.12 -28.74
CA ALA A 888 34.02 -40.35 -28.02
C ALA A 888 35.37 -39.82 -28.60
N GLY A 889 36.37 -39.38 -27.78
CA GLY A 889 36.49 -39.25 -26.29
C GLY A 889 37.94 -39.06 -25.69
N MET A 890 38.14 -38.39 -24.51
CA MET A 890 39.33 -37.56 -24.08
C MET A 890 40.23 -38.02 -22.84
N MET A 891 41.49 -37.51 -22.70
CA MET A 891 42.39 -37.33 -21.46
C MET A 891 43.52 -38.32 -20.95
N LEU A 892 44.76 -37.82 -20.65
CA LEU A 892 45.53 -37.83 -19.32
C LEU A 892 46.96 -37.14 -19.32
N LEU A 893 47.62 -36.79 -18.18
CA LEU A 893 47.80 -35.41 -17.63
C LEU A 893 49.03 -35.20 -16.63
N MET A 894 50.00 -34.27 -16.89
CA MET A 894 50.98 -33.51 -15.99
C MET A 894 52.43 -33.96 -15.54
N ARG A 895 53.38 -32.98 -15.63
CA ARG A 895 54.34 -32.32 -14.67
C ARG A 895 55.32 -33.03 -13.69
N HIS A 896 56.64 -32.82 -13.91
CA HIS A 896 57.75 -32.34 -13.02
C HIS A 896 59.10 -32.35 -13.81
N GLY A 897 60.28 -31.85 -13.36
CA GLY A 897 60.74 -31.13 -12.16
C GLY A 897 62.26 -30.73 -12.24
N ASP A 898 62.81 -30.08 -11.21
CA ASP A 898 64.19 -29.51 -11.10
C ASP A 898 65.39 -30.30 -11.67
N THR A 899 66.26 -29.64 -12.46
CA THR A 899 67.69 -29.35 -12.12
C THR A 899 68.40 -28.53 -13.21
N SER A 900 69.39 -27.73 -12.78
CA SER A 900 70.23 -26.76 -13.54
C SER A 900 69.50 -25.61 -14.23
#